data_AF-A0A7Y7I8V4-F1
#
_entry.id   AF-A0A7Y7I8V4-F1
#
_cell.length_a   1.000
_cell.length_b   1.000
_cell.length_c   1.000
_cell.angle_alpha   90.00
_cell.angle_beta   90.00
_cell.angle_gamma   90.00
#
_symmetry.space_group_name_H-M   'P 1'
#
loop_
_entity.id
_entity.type
_entity.pdbx_description
1 polymer ?
#
loop_
_entity_poly.entity_id
_entity_poly.type
_entity_poly.pdbx_seq_one_letter_code
_entity_poly.pdbx_strand_id
1 'polypeptide(L)'
;MHAPRPYGRFAEQAELSPEDAAAVERLARTATNFKQLSALDSLKRVAELPSGRQAVAIDMGGIFRILVLERHENPEHEITGLAETNLPMLFSGVITRAQVLEGEGVGIKLTEQTRRRLTGYREDADLPPKDVALQRFRIDYHDRFSYFRPQYSGIYTFTQYVKQRPTWYSGAMAEVAQVVGGYGRQVLADLPDDPVERARMRVPERFMREIRREVAGLRLPGYTGFPDREGQFQYRYQHGEGNAVSFGTDGKPWLLRINARGVFAMPLPLVPATTAAAFRAYVEEVGDGELLKVLDRFGGLPSGETFPENEQDFEAWRRAGVFIKVCDCADFYARQAFYAAGGWSLNSRGSEGFNTCWDRDEAGLLHAHAYKMKLRLGATANGGRLKASWQFDGEDEAARAHVYLDRVFEKLRDGSHRSRAAAYKIRRATAAQILARASASNGPDNDYWDALELEPIAVHQGNVARVGTGPMYWPGKNPKSMGRLKFPELRGLGCESFVMVSEDYAGPAVRCDTIVFGCYVDDELQVVKYFYDERKLQEKEQSTFEKYMIVGQWEKTVTTGLSGLMGYFYTSSFDDRQVAPPVSTTTHVTGVDMGYGQPAFATPPILYCVGSLSRARYYYHRTKVKSTSGFGIDVAACVPVFERDCILYPYMDSTSGRSESEKTEQFAMADPTSYQLWCYDNLFHWMGQTDNHNKGDPPSKDGVPVYIDTLVYSPTEVSDYADSGNWYNLPPGGFLDITAICGPYTSRSSGTQHANGVVIGGEAPGFEPFSSEKLFPAEQSGRLSVSMKGAGSVVAHKDIPHSWYFGFSPEEQTYFYRDAVHVAIGDSSYASIYEQDQNGLRRRWGHTALADNRSAHHFIGVINE
;
A
#
# COMPACT_ATOMS: atom_id res chain seq x y z
N MET A 1 32.56 -40.59 -65.08
CA MET A 1 31.75 -40.26 -63.89
C MET A 1 30.92 -41.48 -63.56
N HIS A 2 31.09 -42.06 -62.37
CA HIS A 2 30.29 -43.20 -61.95
C HIS A 2 28.84 -42.79 -61.66
N ALA A 3 27.90 -43.68 -61.99
CA ALA A 3 26.48 -43.51 -61.71
C ALA A 3 26.23 -43.39 -60.20
N PRO A 4 25.23 -42.60 -59.76
CA PRO A 4 24.94 -42.42 -58.33
C PRO A 4 24.60 -43.78 -57.69
N ARG A 5 25.32 -44.13 -56.63
CA ARG A 5 25.06 -45.32 -55.83
C ARG A 5 23.74 -45.09 -55.06
N PRO A 6 22.76 -46.00 -55.12
CA PRO A 6 21.53 -45.84 -54.34
C PRO A 6 21.85 -45.77 -52.85
N TYR A 7 21.23 -44.81 -52.15
CA TYR A 7 21.40 -44.58 -50.73
C TYR A 7 20.05 -44.55 -50.04
N GLY A 8 19.98 -45.10 -48.83
CA GLY A 8 18.83 -44.91 -47.95
C GLY A 8 18.79 -43.47 -47.43
N ARG A 9 17.66 -42.78 -47.62
CA ARG A 9 17.36 -41.49 -47.00
C ARG A 9 16.64 -41.75 -45.68
N PHE A 10 17.22 -41.37 -44.56
CA PHE A 10 16.53 -41.29 -43.28
C PHE A 10 16.36 -39.82 -42.94
N ALA A 11 15.16 -39.29 -43.20
CA ALA A 11 14.73 -37.98 -42.75
C ALA A 11 13.85 -38.17 -41.52
N GLU A 12 14.09 -37.39 -40.47
CA GLU A 12 13.08 -37.17 -39.44
C GLU A 12 11.94 -36.33 -40.08
N GLN A 13 10.93 -37.02 -40.60
CA GLN A 13 9.56 -36.55 -40.90
C GLN A 13 9.29 -35.37 -41.86
N ALA A 14 10.26 -34.77 -42.56
CA ALA A 14 9.98 -33.70 -43.55
C ALA A 14 10.50 -33.99 -44.98
N GLU A 15 9.68 -33.72 -46.00
CA GLU A 15 10.14 -33.65 -47.40
C GLU A 15 11.24 -32.59 -47.54
N LEU A 16 12.32 -32.93 -48.24
CA LEU A 16 13.42 -32.01 -48.52
C LEU A 16 13.00 -31.00 -49.58
N SER A 17 13.41 -29.74 -49.43
CA SER A 17 13.25 -28.76 -50.50
C SER A 17 14.03 -29.21 -51.76
N PRO A 18 13.64 -28.77 -52.97
CA PRO A 18 14.37 -29.13 -54.20
C PRO A 18 15.87 -28.78 -54.15
N GLU A 19 16.22 -27.68 -53.49
CA GLU A 19 17.60 -27.22 -53.33
C GLU A 19 18.40 -28.10 -52.36
N ASP A 20 17.78 -28.51 -51.25
CA ASP A 20 18.37 -29.46 -50.30
C ASP A 20 18.55 -30.84 -50.92
N ALA A 21 17.56 -31.32 -51.68
CA ALA A 21 17.64 -32.58 -52.39
C ALA A 21 18.82 -32.60 -53.38
N ALA A 22 19.01 -31.50 -54.13
CA ALA A 22 20.16 -31.33 -55.03
C ALA A 22 21.50 -31.24 -54.28
N ALA A 23 21.54 -30.59 -53.12
CA ALA A 23 22.72 -30.54 -52.26
C ALA A 23 23.08 -31.92 -51.66
N VAL A 24 22.08 -32.69 -51.21
CA VAL A 24 22.24 -34.08 -50.75
C VAL A 24 22.79 -34.97 -51.87
N GLU A 25 22.28 -34.84 -53.11
CA GLU A 25 22.81 -35.59 -54.24
C GLU A 25 24.25 -35.24 -54.59
N ARG A 26 24.62 -33.95 -54.52
CA ARG A 26 26.00 -33.50 -54.72
C ARG A 26 26.93 -34.05 -53.64
N LEU A 27 26.50 -34.04 -52.37
CA LEU A 27 27.24 -34.65 -51.27
C LEU A 27 27.44 -36.15 -51.50
N ALA A 28 26.39 -36.85 -51.93
CA ALA A 28 26.42 -38.28 -52.20
C ALA A 28 27.51 -38.63 -53.23
N ARG A 29 27.48 -37.96 -54.39
CA ARG A 29 28.45 -38.18 -55.47
C ARG A 29 29.87 -37.84 -55.03
N THR A 30 30.05 -36.74 -54.31
CA THR A 30 31.37 -36.28 -53.90
C THR A 30 31.99 -37.21 -52.84
N ALA A 31 31.18 -37.69 -51.89
CA ALA A 31 31.65 -38.63 -50.86
C ALA A 31 32.05 -39.98 -51.48
N THR A 32 31.21 -40.57 -52.34
CA THR A 32 31.52 -41.86 -52.96
C THR A 32 32.75 -41.78 -53.89
N ASN A 33 32.85 -40.73 -54.71
CA ASN A 33 34.01 -40.52 -55.58
C ASN A 33 35.31 -40.36 -54.77
N PHE A 34 35.27 -39.59 -53.68
CA PHE A 34 36.44 -39.37 -52.83
C PHE A 34 36.90 -40.67 -52.15
N LYS A 35 35.98 -41.45 -51.59
CA LYS A 35 36.32 -42.74 -50.96
C LYS A 35 37.03 -43.69 -51.93
N GLN A 36 36.53 -43.79 -53.16
CA GLN A 36 37.08 -44.68 -54.19
C GLN A 36 38.45 -44.21 -54.70
N LEU A 37 38.59 -42.92 -54.98
CA LEU A 37 39.86 -42.35 -55.45
C LEU A 37 40.96 -42.41 -54.38
N SER A 38 40.58 -42.31 -53.09
CA SER A 38 41.51 -42.33 -51.97
C SER A 38 41.70 -43.72 -51.33
N ALA A 39 41.10 -44.78 -51.90
CA ALA A 39 41.19 -46.16 -51.41
C ALA A 39 40.91 -46.31 -49.89
N LEU A 40 39.91 -45.60 -49.38
CA LEU A 40 39.56 -45.60 -47.95
C LEU A 40 38.57 -46.73 -47.63
N ASP A 41 38.79 -47.49 -46.55
CA ASP A 41 37.87 -48.53 -46.08
C ASP A 41 36.53 -47.94 -45.57
N SER A 42 36.59 -46.75 -45.00
CA SER A 42 35.46 -46.02 -44.44
C SER A 42 35.53 -44.53 -44.75
N LEU A 43 34.38 -43.90 -44.95
CA LEU A 43 34.29 -42.46 -45.10
C LEU A 43 33.04 -41.93 -44.39
N LYS A 44 33.25 -40.92 -43.53
CA LYS A 44 32.19 -40.05 -43.01
C LYS A 44 32.45 -38.65 -43.53
N ARG A 45 31.45 -38.06 -44.18
CA ARG A 45 31.53 -36.67 -44.69
C ARG A 45 30.29 -35.91 -44.27
N VAL A 46 30.51 -34.69 -43.80
CA VAL A 46 29.45 -33.79 -43.34
C VAL A 46 29.39 -32.62 -44.30
N ALA A 47 28.18 -32.21 -44.68
CA ALA A 47 27.97 -30.98 -45.43
C ALA A 47 26.70 -30.26 -44.98
N GLU A 48 26.72 -28.95 -45.10
CA GLU A 48 25.57 -28.09 -44.84
C GLU A 48 24.66 -28.05 -46.07
N LEU A 49 23.36 -28.12 -45.83
CA LEU A 49 22.33 -27.97 -46.84
C LEU A 49 21.89 -26.49 -46.92
N PRO A 50 21.37 -26.02 -48.06
CA PRO A 50 20.84 -24.66 -48.22
C PRO A 50 19.81 -24.24 -47.17
N SER A 51 19.03 -25.20 -46.65
CA SER A 51 18.10 -25.01 -45.52
C SER A 51 18.75 -24.80 -44.14
N GLY A 52 20.07 -24.90 -44.03
CA GLY A 52 20.78 -24.90 -42.75
C GLY A 52 20.78 -26.25 -42.02
N ARG A 53 20.08 -27.26 -42.57
CA ARG A 53 20.15 -28.66 -42.11
C ARG A 53 21.54 -29.25 -42.39
N GLN A 54 21.95 -30.25 -41.62
CA GLN A 54 23.23 -30.92 -41.80
C GLN A 54 23.01 -32.29 -42.45
N ALA A 55 23.67 -32.55 -43.57
CA ALA A 55 23.70 -33.87 -44.19
C ALA A 55 25.00 -34.60 -43.84
N VAL A 56 24.87 -35.80 -43.29
CA VAL A 56 25.99 -36.68 -42.94
C VAL A 56 25.95 -37.91 -43.85
N ALA A 57 26.90 -37.98 -44.78
CA ALA A 57 27.12 -39.14 -45.63
C ALA A 57 28.07 -40.11 -44.93
N ILE A 58 27.64 -41.37 -44.78
CA ILE A 58 28.41 -42.44 -44.13
C ILE A 58 28.49 -43.61 -45.11
N ASP A 59 29.72 -43.97 -45.50
CA ASP A 59 30.03 -45.15 -46.33
C ASP A 59 31.01 -46.05 -45.56
N MET A 60 30.49 -47.09 -44.90
CA MET A 60 31.25 -48.04 -44.07
C MET A 60 30.67 -49.45 -44.19
N GLY A 61 31.53 -50.48 -44.19
CA GLY A 61 31.07 -51.89 -44.17
C GLY A 61 30.18 -52.30 -45.34
N GLY A 62 30.31 -51.66 -46.51
CA GLY A 62 29.51 -51.94 -47.71
C GLY A 62 28.18 -51.18 -47.80
N ILE A 63 27.76 -50.47 -46.74
CA ILE A 63 26.49 -49.73 -46.68
C ILE A 63 26.75 -48.23 -46.85
N PHE A 64 25.99 -47.61 -47.75
CA PHE A 64 26.00 -46.16 -47.96
C PHE A 64 24.67 -45.52 -47.56
N ARG A 65 24.72 -44.59 -46.60
CA ARG A 65 23.53 -43.87 -46.10
C ARG A 65 23.82 -42.38 -45.95
N ILE A 66 22.76 -41.59 -46.07
CA ILE A 66 22.79 -40.15 -45.78
C ILE A 66 21.74 -39.85 -44.72
N LEU A 67 22.20 -39.28 -43.61
CA LEU A 67 21.36 -38.77 -42.53
C LEU A 67 21.20 -37.27 -42.72
N VAL A 68 19.97 -36.78 -42.83
CA VAL A 68 19.71 -35.35 -42.77
C VAL A 68 19.27 -35.02 -41.36
N LEU A 69 20.12 -34.33 -40.64
CA LEU A 69 19.93 -33.90 -39.27
C LEU A 69 19.46 -32.44 -39.27
N GLU A 70 18.48 -32.12 -38.45
CA GLU A 70 18.17 -30.73 -38.14
C GLU A 70 19.29 -30.15 -37.30
N ARG A 71 20.06 -29.24 -37.89
CA ARG A 71 21.12 -28.56 -37.17
C ARG A 71 20.47 -27.53 -36.25
N HIS A 72 20.37 -27.87 -34.98
CA HIS A 72 20.10 -26.92 -33.91
C HIS A 72 21.44 -26.30 -33.49
N GLU A 73 22.17 -25.69 -34.43
CA GLU A 73 23.38 -24.98 -34.03
C GLU A 73 23.02 -23.72 -33.28
N ASN A 74 23.81 -23.43 -32.25
CA ASN A 74 23.81 -22.16 -31.55
C ASN A 74 24.59 -21.17 -32.42
N PRO A 75 23.96 -20.28 -33.20
CA PRO A 75 24.73 -19.17 -33.75
C PRO A 75 25.28 -18.38 -32.57
N GLU A 76 26.61 -18.26 -32.50
CA GLU A 76 27.22 -17.26 -31.64
C GLU A 76 26.67 -15.90 -32.07
N HIS A 77 26.08 -15.18 -31.10
CA HIS A 77 25.36 -13.95 -31.35
C HIS A 77 26.35 -12.81 -31.63
N GLU A 78 26.26 -12.18 -32.79
CA GLU A 78 26.99 -10.95 -33.07
C GLU A 78 26.10 -9.74 -32.79
N ILE A 79 26.48 -8.91 -31.82
CA ILE A 79 25.73 -7.69 -31.45
C ILE A 79 25.93 -6.62 -32.53
N THR A 80 25.34 -6.80 -33.72
CA THR A 80 25.49 -5.91 -34.87
C THR A 80 24.44 -4.79 -34.93
N GLY A 81 23.43 -4.85 -34.06
CA GLY A 81 22.27 -3.95 -34.07
C GLY A 81 21.30 -4.18 -35.24
N LEU A 82 21.46 -5.29 -35.97
CA LEU A 82 20.47 -5.77 -36.94
C LEU A 82 19.46 -6.69 -36.25
N ALA A 83 18.26 -6.77 -36.82
CA ALA A 83 17.24 -7.68 -36.36
C ALA A 83 17.66 -9.14 -36.61
N GLU A 84 17.76 -9.90 -35.53
CA GLU A 84 17.99 -11.33 -35.58
C GLU A 84 16.69 -12.12 -35.43
N THR A 85 16.75 -13.41 -35.81
CA THR A 85 15.61 -14.33 -35.75
C THR A 85 15.60 -15.25 -34.54
N ASN A 86 16.41 -14.97 -33.52
CA ASN A 86 16.41 -15.75 -32.29
C ASN A 86 15.10 -15.52 -31.51
N LEU A 87 14.54 -16.60 -30.97
CA LEU A 87 13.30 -16.57 -30.21
C LEU A 87 13.53 -17.15 -28.81
N PRO A 88 13.45 -16.34 -27.75
CA PRO A 88 13.55 -16.85 -26.40
C PRO A 88 12.31 -17.68 -26.05
N MET A 89 12.49 -18.69 -25.20
CA MET A 89 11.36 -19.40 -24.60
C MET A 89 10.75 -18.53 -23.49
N LEU A 90 9.45 -18.27 -23.57
CA LEU A 90 8.68 -17.62 -22.51
C LEU A 90 8.06 -18.70 -21.61
N PHE A 91 8.39 -18.68 -20.32
CA PHE A 91 7.70 -19.46 -19.31
C PHE A 91 6.65 -18.59 -18.63
N SER A 92 5.44 -19.11 -18.53
CA SER A 92 4.37 -18.52 -17.74
C SER A 92 4.03 -19.42 -16.56
N GLY A 93 3.80 -18.80 -15.41
CA GLY A 93 3.52 -19.54 -14.18
C GLY A 93 3.72 -18.71 -12.92
N VAL A 94 3.88 -19.43 -11.81
CA VAL A 94 4.13 -18.85 -10.50
C VAL A 94 5.38 -19.46 -9.87
N ILE A 95 6.23 -18.62 -9.29
CA ILE A 95 7.37 -19.08 -8.49
C ILE A 95 6.85 -19.59 -7.15
N THR A 96 6.99 -20.88 -6.90
CA THR A 96 6.58 -21.54 -5.65
C THR A 96 7.71 -21.55 -4.61
N ARG A 97 8.97 -21.53 -5.06
CA ARG A 97 10.15 -21.48 -4.18
C ARG A 97 11.27 -20.66 -4.82
N ALA A 98 11.43 -19.42 -4.37
CA ALA A 98 12.45 -18.48 -4.86
C ALA A 98 13.78 -18.52 -4.07
N GLN A 99 13.76 -18.98 -2.82
CA GLN A 99 14.95 -19.21 -2.00
C GLN A 99 15.31 -20.69 -2.05
N VAL A 100 16.51 -21.00 -2.55
CA VAL A 100 16.94 -22.37 -2.87
C VAL A 100 18.30 -22.66 -2.23
N LEU A 101 18.57 -23.93 -1.93
CA LEU A 101 19.91 -24.35 -1.51
C LEU A 101 20.87 -24.32 -2.70
N GLU A 102 22.17 -24.31 -2.43
CA GLU A 102 23.17 -24.46 -3.46
C GLU A 102 22.95 -25.76 -4.26
N GLY A 103 22.82 -25.65 -5.59
CA GLY A 103 22.56 -26.78 -6.49
C GLY A 103 21.08 -27.14 -6.69
N GLU A 104 20.15 -26.57 -5.91
CA GLU A 104 18.71 -26.72 -6.16
C GLU A 104 18.19 -25.72 -7.20
N GLY A 105 17.19 -26.12 -7.98
CA GLY A 105 16.51 -25.26 -8.94
C GLY A 105 15.40 -24.44 -8.28
N VAL A 106 15.04 -23.31 -8.88
CA VAL A 106 13.88 -22.50 -8.43
C VAL A 106 12.60 -23.24 -8.74
N GLY A 107 11.73 -23.36 -7.74
CA GLY A 107 10.44 -24.04 -7.87
C GLY A 107 9.45 -23.16 -8.63
N ILE A 108 8.83 -23.73 -9.67
CA ILE A 108 7.89 -23.04 -10.57
C ILE A 108 6.70 -23.96 -10.82
N LYS A 109 5.50 -23.42 -10.71
CA LYS A 109 4.28 -24.06 -11.21
C LYS A 109 3.89 -23.41 -12.54
N LEU A 110 4.00 -24.18 -13.61
CA LEU A 110 3.78 -23.76 -15.00
C LEU A 110 2.29 -23.70 -15.34
N THR A 111 1.93 -22.82 -16.27
CA THR A 111 0.59 -22.85 -16.91
C THR A 111 0.46 -24.02 -17.87
N GLU A 112 -0.77 -24.49 -18.15
CA GLU A 112 -1.00 -25.53 -19.16
C GLU A 112 -0.50 -25.10 -20.55
N GLN A 113 -0.66 -23.82 -20.89
CA GLN A 113 -0.20 -23.28 -22.16
C GLN A 113 1.34 -23.31 -22.27
N THR A 114 2.06 -22.99 -21.19
CA THR A 114 3.53 -23.12 -21.16
C THR A 114 3.97 -24.58 -21.31
N ARG A 115 3.27 -25.53 -20.67
CA ARG A 115 3.57 -26.96 -20.83
C ARG A 115 3.44 -27.42 -22.28
N ARG A 116 2.39 -26.96 -22.99
CA ARG A 116 2.22 -27.21 -24.43
C ARG A 116 3.33 -26.54 -25.27
N ARG A 117 3.71 -25.31 -24.92
CA ARG A 117 4.80 -24.58 -25.60
C ARG A 117 6.14 -25.31 -25.48
N LEU A 118 6.44 -25.88 -24.30
CA LEU A 118 7.66 -26.63 -24.05
C LEU A 118 7.78 -27.91 -24.89
N THR A 119 6.67 -28.54 -25.26
CA THR A 119 6.66 -29.70 -26.17
C THR A 119 6.61 -29.30 -27.65
N GLY A 120 6.64 -28.00 -27.96
CA GLY A 120 6.50 -27.48 -29.32
C GLY A 120 5.09 -27.65 -29.88
N TYR A 121 4.07 -27.61 -29.01
CA TYR A 121 2.64 -27.78 -29.34
C TYR A 121 2.29 -29.13 -29.98
N ARG A 122 3.15 -30.14 -29.75
CA ARG A 122 2.91 -31.51 -30.21
C ARG A 122 1.80 -32.16 -29.38
N GLU A 123 0.75 -32.62 -30.04
CA GLU A 123 -0.36 -33.33 -29.40
C GLU A 123 0.04 -34.74 -28.93
N ASP A 124 1.06 -35.33 -29.56
CA ASP A 124 1.54 -36.68 -29.29
C ASP A 124 2.64 -36.75 -28.21
N ALA A 125 3.05 -35.60 -27.66
CA ALA A 125 4.12 -35.51 -26.67
C ALA A 125 3.57 -35.42 -25.23
N ASP A 126 4.19 -36.15 -24.31
CA ASP A 126 3.89 -36.03 -22.89
C ASP A 126 4.21 -34.62 -22.39
N LEU A 127 3.22 -33.98 -21.77
CA LEU A 127 3.39 -32.64 -21.20
C LEU A 127 4.32 -32.73 -19.98
N PRO A 128 5.31 -31.80 -19.85
CA PRO A 128 6.17 -31.76 -18.68
C PRO A 128 5.34 -31.60 -17.40
N PRO A 129 5.84 -32.00 -16.22
CA PRO A 129 5.14 -31.78 -14.96
C PRO A 129 4.71 -30.32 -14.77
N LYS A 130 3.59 -30.09 -14.09
CA LYS A 130 3.12 -28.73 -13.80
C LYS A 130 4.03 -28.02 -12.80
N ASP A 131 4.45 -28.73 -11.76
CA ASP A 131 5.42 -28.27 -10.77
C ASP A 131 6.82 -28.78 -11.15
N VAL A 132 7.75 -27.85 -11.38
CA VAL A 132 9.15 -28.13 -11.78
C VAL A 132 10.13 -27.32 -10.93
N ALA A 133 11.39 -27.73 -10.89
CA ALA A 133 12.47 -26.98 -10.27
C ALA A 133 13.59 -26.75 -11.30
N LEU A 134 13.90 -25.50 -11.63
CA LEU A 134 14.76 -25.15 -12.76
C LEU A 134 15.96 -24.28 -12.35
N GLN A 135 17.17 -24.68 -12.76
CA GLN A 135 18.41 -23.89 -12.68
C GLN A 135 18.35 -22.66 -13.59
N ARG A 136 17.58 -22.71 -14.68
CA ARG A 136 17.33 -21.57 -15.56
C ARG A 136 16.83 -20.33 -14.82
N PHE A 137 16.11 -20.51 -13.71
CA PHE A 137 15.56 -19.41 -12.91
C PHE A 137 16.36 -19.12 -11.63
N ARG A 138 17.49 -19.81 -11.42
CA ARG A 138 18.45 -19.47 -10.37
C ARG A 138 19.27 -18.24 -10.79
N ILE A 139 18.66 -17.07 -10.59
CA ILE A 139 19.19 -15.79 -11.07
C ILE A 139 19.43 -14.85 -9.89
N ASP A 140 20.64 -14.34 -9.78
CA ASP A 140 21.00 -13.36 -8.77
C ASP A 140 20.43 -11.98 -9.12
N TYR A 141 20.22 -11.14 -8.10
CA TYR A 141 19.89 -9.74 -8.31
C TYR A 141 20.96 -9.04 -9.15
N HIS A 142 20.54 -8.27 -10.16
CA HIS A 142 21.42 -7.32 -10.83
C HIS A 142 22.02 -6.34 -9.80
N ASP A 143 23.21 -5.80 -10.05
CA ASP A 143 23.92 -4.94 -9.08
C ASP A 143 23.12 -3.68 -8.69
N ARG A 144 22.26 -3.21 -9.59
CA ARG A 144 21.28 -2.13 -9.34
C ARG A 144 20.29 -2.42 -8.20
N PHE A 145 20.04 -3.70 -7.91
CA PHE A 145 19.12 -4.17 -6.87
C PHE A 145 19.88 -4.90 -5.76
N SER A 146 21.18 -4.65 -5.63
CA SER A 146 22.04 -5.27 -4.60
C SER A 146 21.52 -5.08 -3.17
N TYR A 147 20.75 -4.02 -2.90
CA TYR A 147 20.09 -3.78 -1.61
C TYR A 147 19.06 -4.84 -1.22
N PHE A 148 18.56 -5.66 -2.16
CA PHE A 148 17.71 -6.80 -1.82
C PHE A 148 18.49 -8.02 -1.30
N ARG A 149 19.81 -8.09 -1.57
CA ARG A 149 20.65 -9.19 -1.11
C ARG A 149 20.70 -9.17 0.43
N PRO A 150 20.46 -10.30 1.10
CA PRO A 150 20.60 -10.38 2.54
C PRO A 150 22.08 -10.21 2.94
N GLN A 151 22.32 -9.67 4.12
CA GLN A 151 23.68 -9.48 4.66
C GLN A 151 24.38 -10.82 4.91
N TYR A 152 23.63 -11.85 5.28
CA TYR A 152 24.10 -13.21 5.48
C TYR A 152 23.20 -14.18 4.71
N SER A 153 23.73 -14.82 3.67
CA SER A 153 23.00 -15.79 2.84
C SER A 153 23.12 -17.23 3.33
N GLY A 154 24.18 -17.56 4.07
CA GLY A 154 24.48 -18.93 4.50
C GLY A 154 24.60 -19.86 3.29
N ILE A 155 23.93 -21.02 3.36
CA ILE A 155 23.89 -22.04 2.29
C ILE A 155 22.79 -21.80 1.24
N TYR A 156 22.05 -20.68 1.35
CA TYR A 156 20.92 -20.37 0.47
C TYR A 156 21.32 -19.36 -0.61
N THR A 157 20.84 -19.60 -1.83
CA THR A 157 20.81 -18.60 -2.91
C THR A 157 19.48 -17.84 -2.86
N PHE A 158 19.56 -16.52 -2.77
CA PHE A 158 18.40 -15.64 -2.80
C PHE A 158 18.24 -15.07 -4.20
N THR A 159 17.38 -15.71 -4.98
CA THR A 159 17.16 -15.30 -6.37
C THR A 159 16.42 -13.96 -6.46
N GLN A 160 16.49 -13.32 -7.62
CA GLN A 160 15.77 -12.05 -7.88
C GLN A 160 14.27 -12.15 -7.58
N TYR A 161 13.68 -13.35 -7.73
CA TYR A 161 12.26 -13.61 -7.55
C TYR A 161 11.78 -13.48 -6.10
N VAL A 162 12.68 -13.49 -5.11
CA VAL A 162 12.29 -13.35 -3.70
C VAL A 162 11.64 -11.99 -3.45
N LYS A 163 12.31 -10.89 -3.85
CA LYS A 163 11.88 -9.51 -3.53
C LYS A 163 11.60 -8.62 -4.74
N GLN A 164 12.12 -8.92 -5.92
CA GLN A 164 11.93 -8.09 -7.11
C GLN A 164 10.64 -8.46 -7.84
N ARG A 165 9.49 -8.05 -7.30
CA ARG A 165 8.17 -8.33 -7.90
C ARG A 165 7.82 -7.39 -9.06
N PRO A 166 7.05 -7.84 -10.07
CA PRO A 166 6.54 -6.98 -11.14
C PRO A 166 5.71 -5.79 -10.65
N THR A 167 5.08 -5.94 -9.49
CA THR A 167 4.20 -4.97 -8.83
C THR A 167 4.95 -3.87 -8.07
N TRP A 168 6.29 -3.85 -8.14
CA TRP A 168 7.09 -2.64 -7.85
C TRP A 168 6.98 -1.58 -8.95
N TYR A 169 6.60 -1.99 -10.16
CA TYR A 169 6.34 -1.11 -11.29
C TYR A 169 4.84 -0.84 -11.39
N SER A 170 4.45 0.16 -12.19
CA SER A 170 3.06 0.59 -12.34
C SER A 170 2.60 0.56 -13.79
N GLY A 171 1.29 0.41 -13.97
CA GLY A 171 0.66 0.34 -15.28
C GLY A 171 1.25 -0.75 -16.16
N ALA A 172 1.46 -0.44 -17.44
CA ALA A 172 2.00 -1.38 -18.42
C ALA A 172 3.45 -1.82 -18.13
N MET A 173 4.19 -1.12 -17.28
CA MET A 173 5.54 -1.55 -16.88
C MET A 173 5.50 -2.78 -15.98
N ALA A 174 4.48 -2.91 -15.12
CA ALA A 174 4.28 -4.12 -14.32
C ALA A 174 4.02 -5.34 -15.22
N GLU A 175 3.24 -5.15 -16.30
CA GLU A 175 2.98 -6.17 -17.31
C GLU A 175 4.28 -6.62 -18.02
N VAL A 176 5.11 -5.66 -18.46
CA VAL A 176 6.42 -5.96 -19.08
C VAL A 176 7.34 -6.69 -18.11
N ALA A 177 7.42 -6.24 -16.85
CA ALA A 177 8.25 -6.90 -15.84
C ALA A 177 7.78 -8.34 -15.58
N GLN A 178 6.47 -8.60 -15.55
CA GLN A 178 5.95 -9.96 -15.40
C GLN A 178 6.37 -10.85 -16.58
N VAL A 179 6.24 -10.37 -17.82
CA VAL A 179 6.64 -11.12 -19.03
C VAL A 179 8.14 -11.41 -19.03
N VAL A 180 8.97 -10.39 -18.76
CA VAL A 180 10.44 -10.52 -18.77
C VAL A 180 10.94 -11.49 -17.70
N GLY A 181 10.25 -11.55 -16.54
CA GLY A 181 10.53 -12.55 -15.50
C GLY A 181 10.35 -13.99 -15.97
N GLY A 182 9.68 -14.24 -17.10
CA GLY A 182 9.45 -15.55 -17.68
C GLY A 182 10.57 -16.08 -18.58
N TYR A 183 11.59 -15.30 -18.91
CA TYR A 183 12.64 -15.75 -19.84
C TYR A 183 13.70 -16.65 -19.19
N GLY A 184 14.05 -16.37 -17.93
CA GLY A 184 15.17 -17.00 -17.24
C GLY A 184 16.53 -16.74 -17.90
N ARG A 185 17.56 -17.50 -17.51
CA ARG A 185 18.92 -17.42 -18.09
C ARG A 185 18.88 -17.81 -19.58
N GLN A 186 19.63 -17.06 -20.40
CA GLN A 186 19.69 -17.28 -21.86
C GLN A 186 20.95 -18.04 -22.30
N VAL A 187 21.98 -18.13 -21.45
CA VAL A 187 23.18 -18.94 -21.72
C VAL A 187 22.87 -20.41 -21.46
N LEU A 188 22.20 -21.06 -22.43
CA LEU A 188 21.68 -22.43 -22.26
C LEU A 188 22.78 -23.50 -22.12
N ALA A 189 23.98 -23.23 -22.61
CA ALA A 189 25.12 -24.13 -22.48
C ALA A 189 25.52 -24.39 -21.02
N ASP A 190 25.27 -23.40 -20.14
CA ASP A 190 25.60 -23.46 -18.71
C ASP A 190 24.50 -24.14 -17.89
N LEU A 191 23.37 -24.47 -18.51
CA LEU A 191 22.24 -25.13 -17.84
C LEU A 191 22.40 -26.65 -17.90
N PRO A 192 21.76 -27.41 -16.98
CA PRO A 192 21.71 -28.87 -17.05
C PRO A 192 21.22 -29.36 -18.42
N ASP A 193 21.70 -30.52 -18.84
CA ASP A 193 21.28 -31.15 -20.11
C ASP A 193 19.89 -31.77 -19.97
N ASP A 194 18.89 -30.90 -19.87
CA ASP A 194 17.48 -31.23 -19.72
C ASP A 194 16.64 -30.48 -20.77
N PRO A 195 15.66 -31.13 -21.42
CA PRO A 195 14.85 -30.52 -22.46
C PRO A 195 14.06 -29.28 -22.02
N VAL A 196 13.65 -29.19 -20.75
CA VAL A 196 12.92 -28.04 -20.19
C VAL A 196 13.89 -26.92 -19.84
N GLU A 197 15.02 -27.23 -19.20
CA GLU A 197 16.07 -26.24 -18.86
C GLU A 197 16.58 -25.52 -20.13
N ARG A 198 16.92 -26.30 -21.17
CA ARG A 198 17.50 -25.82 -22.43
C ARG A 198 16.43 -25.52 -23.49
N ALA A 199 15.18 -25.37 -23.09
CA ALA A 199 14.08 -25.11 -24.02
C ALA A 199 14.26 -23.78 -24.78
N ARG A 200 14.02 -23.84 -26.10
CA ARG A 200 13.90 -22.69 -27.01
C ARG A 200 12.58 -22.74 -27.73
N MET A 201 12.03 -21.58 -28.07
CA MET A 201 10.80 -21.54 -28.83
C MET A 201 11.06 -22.08 -30.24
N ARG A 202 10.38 -23.17 -30.59
CA ARG A 202 10.45 -23.77 -31.92
C ARG A 202 9.32 -23.20 -32.77
N VAL A 203 9.69 -22.75 -33.96
CA VAL A 203 8.74 -22.27 -34.98
C VAL A 203 8.98 -23.07 -36.24
N PRO A 204 7.93 -23.64 -36.87
CA PRO A 204 8.07 -24.40 -38.11
C PRO A 204 8.78 -23.59 -39.20
N GLU A 205 9.64 -24.24 -39.99
CA GLU A 205 10.49 -23.58 -40.99
C GLU A 205 9.67 -22.78 -42.03
N ARG A 206 8.42 -23.20 -42.32
CA ARG A 206 7.51 -22.45 -43.20
C ARG A 206 7.31 -20.99 -42.74
N PHE A 207 7.13 -20.80 -41.43
CA PHE A 207 6.94 -19.48 -40.82
C PHE A 207 8.28 -18.79 -40.59
N MET A 208 9.31 -19.52 -40.16
CA MET A 208 10.64 -18.94 -39.95
C MET A 208 11.22 -18.33 -41.22
N ARG A 209 10.98 -18.93 -42.38
CA ARG A 209 11.39 -18.35 -43.67
C ARG A 209 10.73 -17.00 -43.95
N GLU A 210 9.44 -16.88 -43.65
CA GLU A 210 8.71 -15.62 -43.80
C GLU A 210 9.16 -14.58 -42.77
N ILE A 211 9.35 -14.98 -41.51
CA ILE A 211 9.91 -14.13 -40.46
C ILE A 211 11.28 -13.59 -40.88
N ARG A 212 12.20 -14.45 -41.33
CA ARG A 212 13.53 -14.04 -41.83
C ARG A 212 13.39 -13.01 -42.95
N ARG A 213 12.46 -13.19 -43.89
CA ARG A 213 12.22 -12.24 -44.99
C ARG A 213 11.68 -10.89 -44.49
N GLU A 214 10.76 -10.90 -43.53
CA GLU A 214 10.18 -9.67 -42.99
C GLU A 214 11.22 -8.83 -42.23
N VAL A 215 12.03 -9.49 -41.38
CA VAL A 215 12.98 -8.83 -40.49
C VAL A 215 14.37 -8.61 -41.09
N ALA A 216 14.71 -9.29 -42.19
CA ALA A 216 16.02 -9.17 -42.84
C ALA A 216 16.41 -7.71 -43.11
N GLY A 217 17.63 -7.36 -42.70
CA GLY A 217 18.23 -6.05 -42.96
C GLY A 217 17.60 -4.90 -42.16
N LEU A 218 16.71 -5.16 -41.20
CA LEU A 218 16.20 -4.14 -40.29
C LEU A 218 17.29 -3.76 -39.27
N ARG A 219 17.58 -2.47 -39.15
CA ARG A 219 18.37 -1.91 -38.06
C ARG A 219 17.45 -1.51 -36.89
N LEU A 220 17.83 -1.90 -35.68
CA LEU A 220 17.05 -1.66 -34.46
C LEU A 220 17.38 -0.29 -33.80
N PRO A 221 16.39 0.38 -33.20
CA PRO A 221 16.59 1.68 -32.55
C PRO A 221 16.92 1.54 -31.04
N GLY A 222 18.19 1.65 -30.66
CA GLY A 222 18.59 1.75 -29.26
C GLY A 222 18.78 0.43 -28.50
N TYR A 223 18.33 -0.69 -29.06
CA TYR A 223 18.34 -2.01 -28.43
C TYR A 223 18.84 -3.11 -29.39
N THR A 224 18.99 -4.34 -28.88
CA THR A 224 19.50 -5.51 -29.62
C THR A 224 18.42 -6.55 -29.91
N GLY A 225 17.37 -6.61 -29.08
CA GLY A 225 16.23 -7.49 -29.26
C GLY A 225 16.33 -8.78 -28.45
N PHE A 226 17.28 -8.83 -27.51
CA PHE A 226 17.57 -10.02 -26.72
C PHE A 226 17.28 -9.80 -25.24
N PRO A 227 16.73 -10.81 -24.56
CA PRO A 227 16.73 -10.81 -23.11
C PRO A 227 18.13 -10.78 -22.53
N ASP A 228 18.20 -10.31 -21.29
CA ASP A 228 19.43 -10.31 -20.52
C ASP A 228 20.05 -11.72 -20.48
N ARG A 229 21.37 -11.80 -20.66
CA ARG A 229 22.07 -13.10 -20.76
C ARG A 229 21.89 -13.96 -19.51
N GLU A 230 21.92 -13.34 -18.34
CA GLU A 230 21.69 -13.98 -17.05
C GLU A 230 20.21 -13.96 -16.64
N GLY A 231 19.32 -13.43 -17.47
CA GLY A 231 17.89 -13.31 -17.19
C GLY A 231 17.56 -12.28 -16.11
N GLN A 232 18.46 -11.35 -15.82
CA GLN A 232 18.29 -10.36 -14.77
C GLN A 232 17.32 -9.25 -15.18
N PHE A 233 16.51 -8.78 -14.24
CA PHE A 233 15.73 -7.56 -14.42
C PHE A 233 16.62 -6.33 -14.54
N GLN A 234 16.29 -5.44 -15.48
CA GLN A 234 17.09 -4.24 -15.77
C GLN A 234 16.37 -2.92 -15.40
N TYR A 235 15.06 -2.94 -15.17
CA TYR A 235 14.23 -1.74 -14.99
C TYR A 235 14.29 -1.17 -13.57
N ARG A 236 14.39 0.16 -13.43
CA ARG A 236 14.33 0.84 -12.12
C ARG A 236 12.91 1.24 -11.74
N TYR A 237 12.63 1.34 -10.45
CA TYR A 237 11.31 1.74 -9.91
C TYR A 237 11.40 2.73 -8.74
N GLN A 238 12.61 3.16 -8.40
CA GLN A 238 12.89 4.02 -7.25
C GLN A 238 12.45 5.45 -7.53
N HIS A 239 12.37 6.26 -6.47
CA HIS A 239 12.08 7.69 -6.61
C HIS A 239 13.04 8.36 -7.59
N GLY A 240 14.36 8.26 -7.34
CA GLY A 240 15.38 8.99 -8.11
C GLY A 240 15.48 8.61 -9.59
N GLU A 241 15.10 7.38 -9.95
CA GLU A 241 14.96 6.95 -11.34
C GLU A 241 13.94 5.81 -11.45
N GLY A 242 12.93 6.02 -12.31
CA GLY A 242 11.90 5.04 -12.61
C GLY A 242 11.78 4.77 -14.10
N ASN A 243 11.51 3.51 -14.45
CA ASN A 243 11.08 3.10 -15.77
C ASN A 243 9.56 2.92 -15.80
N ALA A 244 8.98 3.26 -16.95
CA ALA A 244 7.56 3.12 -17.22
C ALA A 244 7.33 2.77 -18.69
N VAL A 245 6.11 2.35 -19.04
CA VAL A 245 5.71 2.13 -20.43
C VAL A 245 4.52 3.02 -20.74
N SER A 246 4.58 3.71 -21.89
CA SER A 246 3.48 4.52 -22.41
C SER A 246 3.22 4.17 -23.88
N PHE A 247 1.99 4.34 -24.32
CA PHE A 247 1.59 4.03 -25.69
C PHE A 247 1.47 5.28 -26.55
N GLY A 248 1.99 5.20 -27.77
CA GLY A 248 1.85 6.22 -28.79
C GLY A 248 0.41 6.40 -29.28
N THR A 249 0.18 7.47 -30.03
CA THR A 249 -1.09 7.70 -30.75
C THR A 249 -1.43 6.60 -31.76
N ASP A 250 -0.42 5.85 -32.23
CA ASP A 250 -0.53 4.67 -33.09
C ASP A 250 -0.68 3.35 -32.30
N GLY A 251 -0.78 3.41 -30.97
CA GLY A 251 -0.87 2.25 -30.09
C GLY A 251 0.45 1.50 -29.91
N LYS A 252 1.59 2.00 -30.43
CA LYS A 252 2.89 1.36 -30.24
C LYS A 252 3.51 1.70 -28.88
N PRO A 253 4.15 0.74 -28.20
CA PRO A 253 4.70 0.97 -26.87
C PRO A 253 6.06 1.70 -26.91
N TRP A 254 6.26 2.55 -25.92
CA TRP A 254 7.49 3.29 -25.65
C TRP A 254 7.95 3.00 -24.23
N LEU A 255 9.25 2.73 -24.07
CA LEU A 255 9.87 2.69 -22.76
C LEU A 255 10.25 4.11 -22.33
N LEU A 256 9.89 4.45 -21.10
CA LEU A 256 10.20 5.71 -20.47
C LEU A 256 11.32 5.54 -19.44
N ARG A 257 12.17 6.56 -19.33
CA ARG A 257 13.06 6.80 -18.18
C ARG A 257 12.69 8.14 -17.57
N ILE A 258 12.36 8.14 -16.29
CA ILE A 258 11.92 9.31 -15.54
C ILE A 258 12.92 9.54 -14.41
N ASN A 259 13.65 10.66 -14.47
CA ASN A 259 14.61 11.07 -13.45
C ASN A 259 14.79 12.60 -13.46
N ALA A 260 15.69 13.15 -12.65
CA ALA A 260 15.89 14.60 -12.54
C ALA A 260 16.21 15.33 -13.86
N ARG A 261 16.70 14.64 -14.91
CA ARG A 261 16.99 15.25 -16.23
C ARG A 261 15.74 15.46 -17.09
N GLY A 262 14.62 14.83 -16.73
CA GLY A 262 13.38 14.84 -17.50
C GLY A 262 12.81 13.44 -17.72
N VAL A 263 11.72 13.41 -18.50
CA VAL A 263 11.13 12.18 -19.04
C VAL A 263 11.74 11.94 -20.42
N PHE A 264 12.39 10.80 -20.61
CA PHE A 264 12.91 10.36 -21.91
C PHE A 264 12.13 9.16 -22.41
N ALA A 265 11.89 9.10 -23.71
CA ALA A 265 11.23 7.99 -24.37
C ALA A 265 12.13 7.34 -25.43
N MET A 266 12.06 6.02 -25.55
CA MET A 266 12.58 5.24 -26.68
C MET A 266 11.55 4.18 -27.07
N PRO A 267 11.54 3.68 -28.32
CA PRO A 267 10.68 2.55 -28.69
C PRO A 267 10.91 1.40 -27.72
N LEU A 268 9.85 0.75 -27.23
CA LEU A 268 10.01 -0.37 -26.30
C LEU A 268 10.88 -1.45 -26.96
N PRO A 269 11.95 -1.92 -26.30
CA PRO A 269 12.75 -3.02 -26.83
C PRO A 269 11.91 -4.30 -26.97
N LEU A 270 11.79 -4.80 -28.20
CA LEU A 270 11.03 -6.01 -28.55
C LEU A 270 11.92 -7.03 -29.25
N VAL A 271 11.65 -8.31 -29.05
CA VAL A 271 12.29 -9.42 -29.77
C VAL A 271 11.90 -9.34 -31.25
N PRO A 272 12.83 -9.07 -32.19
CA PRO A 272 12.49 -8.68 -33.57
C PRO A 272 11.66 -9.73 -34.31
N ALA A 273 12.02 -11.01 -34.21
CA ALA A 273 11.26 -12.10 -34.83
C ALA A 273 9.79 -12.15 -34.43
N THR A 274 9.47 -11.77 -33.18
CA THR A 274 8.10 -11.82 -32.65
C THR A 274 7.21 -10.70 -33.16
N THR A 275 7.80 -9.69 -33.79
CA THR A 275 7.06 -8.55 -34.36
C THR A 275 6.61 -8.77 -35.80
N ALA A 276 7.04 -9.88 -36.43
CA ALA A 276 6.67 -10.25 -37.78
C ALA A 276 5.21 -10.73 -37.84
N ALA A 277 4.53 -10.46 -38.95
CA ALA A 277 3.17 -10.92 -39.17
C ALA A 277 3.11 -12.46 -39.24
N ALA A 278 4.11 -13.08 -39.87
CA ALA A 278 4.23 -14.54 -39.91
C ALA A 278 4.37 -15.19 -38.53
N PHE A 279 5.00 -14.52 -37.56
CA PHE A 279 5.05 -15.03 -36.17
C PHE A 279 3.68 -14.99 -35.51
N ARG A 280 2.94 -13.89 -35.68
CA ARG A 280 1.56 -13.79 -35.18
C ARG A 280 0.68 -14.89 -35.77
N ALA A 281 0.75 -15.10 -37.09
CA ALA A 281 -0.01 -16.15 -37.77
C ALA A 281 0.28 -17.55 -37.21
N TYR A 282 1.55 -17.85 -36.91
CA TYR A 282 1.92 -19.09 -36.24
C TYR A 282 1.28 -19.22 -34.85
N VAL A 283 1.36 -18.17 -34.03
CA VAL A 283 0.80 -18.17 -32.66
C VAL A 283 -0.74 -18.34 -32.69
N GLU A 284 -1.41 -17.71 -33.66
CA GLU A 284 -2.85 -17.89 -33.91
C GLU A 284 -3.18 -19.32 -34.33
N GLU A 285 -2.35 -19.95 -35.19
CA GLU A 285 -2.55 -21.34 -35.61
C GLU A 285 -2.44 -22.35 -34.46
N VAL A 286 -1.45 -22.18 -33.58
CA VAL A 286 -1.25 -23.07 -32.41
C VAL A 286 -2.17 -22.74 -31.23
N GLY A 287 -2.94 -21.64 -31.32
CA GLY A 287 -3.89 -21.22 -30.28
C GLY A 287 -3.24 -20.81 -28.97
N ASP A 288 -2.05 -20.19 -28.99
CA ASP A 288 -1.35 -19.76 -27.77
C ASP A 288 -1.84 -18.39 -27.28
N GLY A 289 -2.93 -18.40 -26.51
CA GLY A 289 -3.57 -17.20 -25.98
C GLY A 289 -2.67 -16.35 -25.07
N GLU A 290 -1.68 -16.95 -24.40
CA GLU A 290 -0.72 -16.21 -23.57
C GLU A 290 0.18 -15.33 -24.45
N LEU A 291 0.75 -15.90 -25.52
CA LEU A 291 1.58 -15.15 -26.46
C LEU A 291 0.76 -14.12 -27.24
N LEU A 292 -0.46 -14.47 -27.69
CA LEU A 292 -1.36 -13.52 -28.36
C LEU A 292 -1.64 -12.29 -27.49
N LYS A 293 -1.85 -12.47 -26.18
CA LYS A 293 -2.04 -11.37 -25.23
C LYS A 293 -0.87 -10.38 -25.26
N VAL A 294 0.37 -10.89 -25.25
CA VAL A 294 1.57 -10.03 -25.32
C VAL A 294 1.68 -9.34 -26.69
N LEU A 295 1.40 -10.06 -27.77
CA LEU A 295 1.42 -9.53 -29.13
C LEU A 295 0.36 -8.43 -29.34
N ASP A 296 -0.84 -8.60 -28.80
CA ASP A 296 -1.90 -7.59 -28.86
C ASP A 296 -1.57 -6.36 -28.02
N ARG A 297 -0.94 -6.59 -26.86
CA ARG A 297 -0.60 -5.51 -25.95
C ARG A 297 0.59 -4.68 -26.42
N PHE A 298 1.67 -5.31 -26.89
CA PHE A 298 2.94 -4.63 -27.18
C PHE A 298 3.37 -4.72 -28.66
N GLY A 299 2.71 -5.54 -29.48
CA GLY A 299 3.11 -5.76 -30.87
C GLY A 299 4.32 -6.68 -31.07
N GLY A 300 4.75 -7.36 -30.00
CA GLY A 300 5.91 -8.23 -29.94
C GLY A 300 6.24 -8.58 -28.49
N LEU A 301 7.11 -9.56 -28.26
CA LEU A 301 7.59 -9.89 -26.92
C LEU A 301 8.60 -8.82 -26.45
N PRO A 302 8.40 -8.16 -25.28
CA PRO A 302 9.39 -7.25 -24.71
C PRO A 302 10.71 -7.97 -24.43
N SER A 303 11.85 -7.40 -24.84
CA SER A 303 13.14 -8.08 -24.64
C SER A 303 13.60 -8.02 -23.19
N GLY A 304 13.27 -6.98 -22.43
CA GLY A 304 13.82 -6.76 -21.08
C GLY A 304 14.96 -5.74 -21.05
N GLU A 305 15.41 -5.27 -22.21
CA GLU A 305 16.43 -4.22 -22.32
C GLU A 305 15.89 -2.87 -21.83
N THR A 306 16.81 -2.02 -21.37
CA THR A 306 16.54 -0.66 -20.91
C THR A 306 17.58 0.32 -21.47
N PHE A 307 17.50 1.59 -21.09
CA PHE A 307 18.47 2.60 -21.46
C PHE A 307 19.88 2.24 -20.96
N PRO A 308 20.95 2.56 -21.70
CA PRO A 308 22.32 2.38 -21.24
C PRO A 308 22.60 3.25 -20.00
N GLU A 309 23.39 2.73 -19.06
CA GLU A 309 23.82 3.48 -17.87
C GLU A 309 24.97 4.44 -18.17
N ASN A 310 25.83 4.07 -19.11
CA ASN A 310 26.91 4.95 -19.52
C ASN A 310 26.32 6.18 -20.22
N GLU A 311 26.64 7.36 -19.69
CA GLU A 311 26.11 8.62 -20.19
C GLU A 311 26.53 8.91 -21.65
N GLN A 312 27.74 8.51 -22.04
CA GLN A 312 28.21 8.68 -23.42
C GLN A 312 27.41 7.81 -24.39
N ASP A 313 27.09 6.58 -23.98
CA ASP A 313 26.25 5.66 -24.75
C ASP A 313 24.81 6.19 -24.85
N PHE A 314 24.28 6.74 -23.76
CA PHE A 314 22.97 7.39 -23.75
C PHE A 314 22.93 8.58 -24.72
N GLU A 315 23.91 9.47 -24.65
CA GLU A 315 23.99 10.65 -25.51
C GLU A 315 24.21 10.30 -26.99
N ALA A 316 24.89 9.20 -27.30
CA ALA A 316 25.03 8.73 -28.68
C ALA A 316 23.66 8.42 -29.33
N TRP A 317 22.76 7.77 -28.58
CA TRP A 317 21.40 7.47 -29.02
C TRP A 317 20.45 8.68 -28.96
N ARG A 318 20.68 9.62 -28.04
CA ARG A 318 20.01 10.93 -28.04
C ARG A 318 20.34 11.71 -29.31
N ARG A 319 21.63 11.83 -29.66
CA ARG A 319 22.08 12.46 -30.92
C ARG A 319 21.56 11.72 -32.15
N ALA A 320 21.32 10.42 -32.07
CA ALA A 320 20.70 9.66 -33.16
C ALA A 320 19.20 9.96 -33.33
N GLY A 321 18.59 10.77 -32.46
CA GLY A 321 17.17 11.09 -32.46
C GLY A 321 16.26 9.96 -31.97
N VAL A 322 16.83 8.90 -31.38
CA VAL A 322 16.07 7.74 -30.87
C VAL A 322 15.63 7.94 -29.44
N PHE A 323 16.51 8.50 -28.60
CA PHE A 323 16.15 8.87 -27.23
C PHE A 323 15.66 10.31 -27.21
N ILE A 324 14.37 10.46 -26.94
CA ILE A 324 13.66 11.73 -27.11
C ILE A 324 13.27 12.25 -25.74
N LYS A 325 13.70 13.47 -25.39
CA LYS A 325 13.22 14.15 -24.19
C LYS A 325 11.79 14.62 -24.43
N VAL A 326 10.85 14.15 -23.61
CA VAL A 326 9.41 14.45 -23.71
C VAL A 326 9.05 15.71 -22.93
N CYS A 327 9.50 15.80 -21.67
CA CYS A 327 9.28 16.96 -20.81
C CYS A 327 10.28 17.02 -19.66
N ASP A 328 10.27 18.12 -18.92
CA ASP A 328 11.08 18.32 -17.72
C ASP A 328 10.33 17.84 -16.45
N CYS A 329 11.07 17.47 -15.42
CA CYS A 329 10.58 17.14 -14.08
C CYS A 329 11.51 17.63 -12.95
N ALA A 330 12.43 18.55 -13.24
CA ALA A 330 13.38 19.10 -12.27
C ALA A 330 12.71 19.63 -10.98
N ASP A 331 11.56 20.31 -11.09
CA ASP A 331 10.84 20.83 -9.93
C ASP A 331 10.39 19.73 -8.95
N PHE A 332 9.90 18.58 -9.46
CA PHE A 332 9.56 17.44 -8.61
C PHE A 332 10.81 16.85 -7.93
N TYR A 333 11.90 16.70 -8.69
CA TYR A 333 13.14 16.09 -8.23
C TYR A 333 14.04 17.00 -7.38
N ALA A 334 13.71 18.29 -7.29
CA ALA A 334 14.33 19.22 -6.34
C ALA A 334 13.87 19.00 -4.88
N ARG A 335 12.88 18.12 -4.67
CA ARG A 335 12.23 17.85 -3.38
C ARG A 335 12.49 16.43 -2.90
N GLN A 336 12.11 16.14 -1.65
CA GLN A 336 12.35 14.84 -1.04
C GLN A 336 11.20 13.88 -1.30
N ALA A 337 11.53 12.60 -1.49
CA ALA A 337 10.54 11.54 -1.62
C ALA A 337 9.85 11.24 -0.29
N PHE A 338 8.58 10.85 -0.31
CA PHE A 338 7.94 10.23 0.86
C PHE A 338 8.59 8.88 1.22
N TYR A 339 9.04 8.12 0.22
CA TYR A 339 9.73 6.84 0.40
C TYR A 339 10.60 6.50 -0.81
N ALA A 340 11.70 5.79 -0.58
CA ALA A 340 12.72 5.55 -1.62
C ALA A 340 12.25 4.64 -2.76
N ALA A 341 11.35 3.69 -2.49
CA ALA A 341 10.74 2.81 -3.49
C ALA A 341 9.58 3.47 -4.29
N GLY A 342 9.38 4.79 -4.13
CA GLY A 342 8.25 5.55 -4.69
C GLY A 342 8.50 6.19 -6.06
N GLY A 343 8.61 5.37 -7.10
CA GLY A 343 8.54 5.85 -8.50
C GLY A 343 7.14 6.34 -8.90
N TRP A 344 7.02 6.92 -10.09
CA TRP A 344 5.75 7.42 -10.63
C TRP A 344 4.72 6.31 -10.83
N SER A 345 3.49 6.48 -10.33
CA SER A 345 2.34 5.63 -10.65
C SER A 345 1.70 6.10 -11.95
N LEU A 346 1.37 5.19 -12.87
CA LEU A 346 0.81 5.50 -14.18
C LEU A 346 -0.47 4.71 -14.44
N ASN A 347 -1.35 5.29 -15.26
CA ASN A 347 -2.48 4.55 -15.81
C ASN A 347 -2.01 3.47 -16.82
N SER A 348 -2.93 2.59 -17.23
CA SER A 348 -2.69 1.46 -18.12
C SER A 348 -2.11 1.86 -19.47
N ARG A 349 -2.40 3.06 -19.98
CA ARG A 349 -1.80 3.58 -21.22
C ARG A 349 -0.47 4.31 -21.00
N GLY A 350 -0.08 4.60 -19.77
CA GLY A 350 1.07 5.45 -19.45
C GLY A 350 0.92 6.91 -19.88
N SER A 351 -0.29 7.34 -20.25
CA SER A 351 -0.56 8.70 -20.71
C SER A 351 -0.69 9.70 -19.56
N GLU A 352 -1.02 9.22 -18.37
CA GLU A 352 -1.05 10.03 -17.15
C GLU A 352 -0.25 9.34 -16.04
N GLY A 353 0.46 10.14 -15.25
CA GLY A 353 1.19 9.69 -14.07
C GLY A 353 0.96 10.58 -12.87
N PHE A 354 1.16 10.05 -11.67
CA PHE A 354 1.01 10.77 -10.40
C PHE A 354 2.13 10.38 -9.43
N ASN A 355 2.63 11.36 -8.69
CA ASN A 355 3.58 11.14 -7.59
C ASN A 355 3.51 12.30 -6.58
N THR A 356 3.97 12.04 -5.36
CA THR A 356 4.03 13.01 -4.27
C THR A 356 5.46 13.16 -3.75
N CYS A 357 5.80 14.36 -3.33
CA CYS A 357 7.07 14.69 -2.69
C CYS A 357 6.84 15.74 -1.60
N TRP A 358 7.86 16.03 -0.80
CA TRP A 358 7.77 17.00 0.26
C TRP A 358 9.04 17.85 0.36
N ASP A 359 8.89 19.04 0.91
CA ASP A 359 9.99 19.92 1.34
C ASP A 359 9.62 20.57 2.69
N ARG A 360 10.50 21.45 3.18
CA ARG A 360 10.26 22.28 4.36
C ARG A 360 10.27 23.74 3.95
N ASP A 361 9.38 24.53 4.52
CA ASP A 361 9.43 25.98 4.39
C ASP A 361 10.52 26.60 5.28
N GLU A 362 10.68 27.93 5.19
CA GLU A 362 11.64 28.69 5.99
C GLU A 362 11.40 28.58 7.51
N ALA A 363 10.15 28.30 7.92
CA ALA A 363 9.77 28.09 9.32
C ALA A 363 9.98 26.63 9.77
N GLY A 364 10.43 25.74 8.89
CA GLY A 364 10.63 24.32 9.16
C GLY A 364 9.37 23.46 9.07
N LEU A 365 8.24 24.01 8.63
CA LEU A 365 6.99 23.27 8.42
C LEU A 365 7.07 22.41 7.15
N LEU A 366 6.76 21.13 7.29
CA LEU A 366 6.63 20.21 6.16
C LEU A 366 5.53 20.66 5.21
N HIS A 367 5.84 20.69 3.91
CA HIS A 367 4.89 20.88 2.84
C HIS A 367 4.92 19.67 1.92
N ALA A 368 3.74 19.13 1.61
CA ALA A 368 3.62 18.08 0.62
C ALA A 368 3.08 18.63 -0.69
N HIS A 369 3.60 18.08 -1.78
CA HIS A 369 3.29 18.47 -3.14
C HIS A 369 2.84 17.24 -3.93
N ALA A 370 1.75 17.42 -4.67
CA ALA A 370 1.24 16.44 -5.60
C ALA A 370 1.54 16.88 -7.03
N TYR A 371 2.10 15.98 -7.83
CA TYR A 371 2.41 16.22 -9.22
C TYR A 371 1.64 15.28 -10.13
N LYS A 372 1.14 15.83 -11.24
CA LYS A 372 0.53 15.06 -12.33
C LYS A 372 1.39 15.21 -13.58
N MET A 373 1.73 14.08 -14.16
CA MET A 373 2.39 13.95 -15.45
C MET A 373 1.32 13.65 -16.52
N LYS A 374 1.40 14.32 -17.66
CA LYS A 374 0.60 14.01 -18.85
C LYS A 374 1.52 13.84 -20.04
N LEU A 375 1.35 12.75 -20.78
CA LEU A 375 2.19 12.38 -21.91
C LEU A 375 1.32 12.10 -23.14
N ARG A 376 1.76 12.59 -24.29
CA ARG A 376 1.22 12.31 -25.61
C ARG A 376 2.37 11.98 -26.55
N LEU A 377 2.64 10.69 -26.72
CA LEU A 377 3.71 10.21 -27.58
C LEU A 377 3.20 10.09 -29.03
N GLY A 378 3.88 10.73 -29.96
CA GLY A 378 3.62 10.61 -31.40
C GLY A 378 3.89 9.21 -31.95
N ALA A 379 3.38 8.97 -33.15
CA ALA A 379 3.58 7.73 -33.88
C ALA A 379 5.01 7.62 -34.41
N THR A 380 5.51 6.38 -34.54
CA THR A 380 6.80 6.11 -35.20
C THR A 380 6.63 5.07 -36.28
N ALA A 381 7.06 5.41 -37.50
CA ALA A 381 7.08 4.48 -38.61
C ALA A 381 7.86 3.21 -38.24
N ASN A 382 7.19 2.06 -38.36
CA ASN A 382 7.74 0.73 -38.07
C ASN A 382 8.44 0.60 -36.70
N GLY A 383 7.98 1.35 -35.67
CA GLY A 383 8.59 1.32 -34.34
C GLY A 383 10.04 1.80 -34.30
N GLY A 384 10.45 2.62 -35.28
CA GLY A 384 11.81 3.17 -35.40
C GLY A 384 12.80 2.22 -36.08
N ARG A 385 12.34 1.07 -36.59
CA ARG A 385 13.21 0.11 -37.28
C ARG A 385 13.38 0.49 -38.74
N LEU A 386 14.62 0.45 -39.24
CA LEU A 386 14.98 0.99 -40.55
C LEU A 386 15.48 -0.10 -41.50
N LYS A 387 14.95 -0.13 -42.73
CA LYS A 387 15.54 -0.90 -43.86
C LYS A 387 16.53 -0.03 -44.63
N ALA A 388 17.43 -0.67 -45.39
CA ALA A 388 18.20 0.05 -46.41
C ALA A 388 17.24 0.58 -47.45
N SER A 389 17.35 1.87 -47.76
CA SER A 389 16.48 2.58 -48.70
C SER A 389 17.26 3.48 -49.66
N TRP A 390 18.60 3.43 -49.63
CA TRP A 390 19.42 4.25 -50.51
C TRP A 390 19.22 3.82 -51.96
N GLN A 391 18.91 4.80 -52.81
CA GLN A 391 18.89 4.67 -54.26
C GLN A 391 19.92 5.65 -54.81
N PHE A 392 20.78 5.18 -55.70
CA PHE A 392 21.84 5.96 -56.33
C PHE A 392 21.56 6.04 -57.83
N ASP A 393 21.79 7.19 -58.44
CA ASP A 393 21.36 7.47 -59.82
C ASP A 393 22.30 6.82 -60.86
N GLY A 394 23.54 6.50 -60.49
CA GLY A 394 24.53 5.86 -61.36
C GLY A 394 25.36 4.76 -60.68
N GLU A 395 25.88 3.82 -61.47
CA GLU A 395 26.73 2.71 -60.99
C GLU A 395 28.01 3.22 -60.31
N ASP A 396 28.63 4.27 -60.84
CA ASP A 396 29.85 4.87 -60.27
C ASP A 396 29.59 5.48 -58.88
N GLU A 397 28.43 6.12 -58.70
CA GLU A 397 28.03 6.68 -57.41
C GLU A 397 27.76 5.58 -56.39
N ALA A 398 27.04 4.53 -56.81
CA ALA A 398 26.79 3.36 -55.98
C ALA A 398 28.10 2.68 -55.56
N ALA A 399 29.03 2.45 -56.51
CA ALA A 399 30.33 1.86 -56.24
C ALA A 399 31.13 2.68 -55.21
N ARG A 400 31.17 4.01 -55.38
CA ARG A 400 31.86 4.91 -54.44
C ARG A 400 31.21 4.86 -53.04
N ALA A 401 29.88 4.88 -52.97
CA ALA A 401 29.17 4.78 -51.71
C ALA A 401 29.42 3.43 -51.01
N HIS A 402 29.44 2.32 -51.76
CA HIS A 402 29.74 1.00 -51.22
C HIS A 402 31.14 0.91 -50.62
N VAL A 403 32.17 1.37 -51.34
CA VAL A 403 33.56 1.39 -50.84
C VAL A 403 33.69 2.20 -49.55
N TYR A 404 33.02 3.36 -49.47
CA TYR A 404 33.00 4.17 -48.26
C TYR A 404 32.29 3.45 -47.11
N LEU A 405 31.07 2.97 -47.34
CA LEU A 405 30.25 2.30 -46.32
C LEU A 405 30.93 1.04 -45.78
N ASP A 406 31.62 0.25 -46.61
CA ASP A 406 32.34 -0.94 -46.19
C ASP A 406 33.44 -0.60 -45.17
N ARG A 407 34.22 0.46 -45.43
CA ARG A 407 35.28 0.93 -44.51
C ARG A 407 34.73 1.47 -43.20
N VAL A 408 33.61 2.19 -43.25
CA VAL A 408 32.93 2.69 -42.06
C VAL A 408 32.40 1.51 -41.24
N PHE A 409 31.64 0.61 -41.85
CA PHE A 409 31.03 -0.52 -41.14
C PHE A 409 32.06 -1.52 -40.62
N GLU A 410 33.21 -1.70 -41.28
CA GLU A 410 34.32 -2.49 -40.74
C GLU A 410 34.75 -2.00 -39.35
N LYS A 411 34.79 -0.68 -39.14
CA LYS A 411 35.13 -0.08 -37.84
C LYS A 411 33.99 -0.02 -36.84
N LEU A 412 32.75 -0.28 -37.25
CA LEU A 412 31.57 -0.31 -36.38
C LEU A 412 31.16 -1.73 -35.95
N ARG A 413 32.00 -2.75 -36.20
CA ARG A 413 31.72 -4.16 -35.86
C ARG A 413 31.90 -4.52 -34.39
N ASP A 414 32.38 -3.61 -33.55
CA ASP A 414 32.61 -3.87 -32.11
C ASP A 414 31.31 -4.09 -31.30
N GLY A 415 30.15 -3.78 -31.89
CA GLY A 415 28.84 -3.96 -31.28
C GLY A 415 28.51 -3.01 -30.13
N SER A 416 29.37 -2.02 -29.87
CA SER A 416 29.17 -1.03 -28.80
C SER A 416 27.92 -0.18 -29.04
N HIS A 417 27.37 0.43 -27.98
CA HIS A 417 26.22 1.33 -28.13
C HIS A 417 26.52 2.49 -29.09
N ARG A 418 27.73 3.06 -29.02
CA ARG A 418 28.19 4.12 -29.94
C ARG A 418 28.24 3.65 -31.39
N SER A 419 28.83 2.48 -31.65
CA SER A 419 28.89 1.95 -33.01
C SER A 419 27.51 1.64 -33.57
N ARG A 420 26.61 1.08 -32.76
CA ARG A 420 25.22 0.83 -33.16
C ARG A 420 24.46 2.13 -33.42
N ALA A 421 24.66 3.16 -32.61
CA ALA A 421 24.06 4.47 -32.81
C ALA A 421 24.56 5.13 -34.11
N ALA A 422 25.87 5.12 -34.37
CA ALA A 422 26.47 5.60 -35.63
C ALA A 422 25.92 4.83 -36.84
N ALA A 423 25.87 3.50 -36.73
CA ALA A 423 25.33 2.60 -37.75
C ALA A 423 23.83 2.81 -38.03
N TYR A 424 23.08 3.29 -37.04
CA TYR A 424 21.68 3.69 -37.16
C TYR A 424 21.54 5.06 -37.84
N LYS A 425 22.38 6.04 -37.47
CA LYS A 425 22.43 7.37 -38.13
C LYS A 425 22.76 7.26 -39.62
N ILE A 426 23.73 6.40 -39.98
CA ILE A 426 24.06 6.11 -41.39
C ILE A 426 22.80 5.64 -42.12
N ARG A 427 22.02 4.71 -41.53
CA ARG A 427 20.78 4.19 -42.12
C ARG A 427 19.69 5.26 -42.27
N ARG A 428 19.71 6.31 -41.45
CA ARG A 428 18.81 7.47 -41.56
C ARG A 428 19.25 8.50 -42.59
N ALA A 429 20.55 8.54 -42.91
CA ALA A 429 21.09 9.51 -43.87
C ALA A 429 20.57 9.24 -45.29
N THR A 430 20.31 10.31 -46.02
CA THR A 430 19.91 10.27 -47.43
C THR A 430 21.08 9.82 -48.32
N ALA A 431 20.78 9.27 -49.50
CA ALA A 431 21.81 8.87 -50.47
C ALA A 431 22.77 10.02 -50.81
N ALA A 432 22.24 11.24 -50.98
CA ALA A 432 23.04 12.45 -51.22
C ALA A 432 24.01 12.77 -50.07
N GLN A 433 23.59 12.61 -48.80
CA GLN A 433 24.47 12.81 -47.65
C GLN A 433 25.59 11.76 -47.59
N ILE A 434 25.29 10.51 -47.92
CA ILE A 434 26.31 9.44 -48.00
C ILE A 434 27.31 9.73 -49.11
N LEU A 435 26.86 10.11 -50.31
CA LEU A 435 27.74 10.45 -51.43
C LEU A 435 28.61 11.69 -51.15
N ALA A 436 28.04 12.72 -50.53
CA ALA A 436 28.79 13.90 -50.12
C ALA A 436 29.90 13.55 -49.13
N ARG A 437 29.64 12.61 -48.20
CA ARG A 437 30.66 12.11 -47.29
C ARG A 437 31.72 11.25 -47.97
N ALA A 438 31.30 10.31 -48.81
CA ALA A 438 32.21 9.47 -49.59
C ALA A 438 33.13 10.29 -50.54
N SER A 439 32.69 11.50 -50.93
CA SER A 439 33.50 12.42 -51.74
C SER A 439 34.48 13.25 -50.90
N ALA A 440 34.15 13.52 -49.64
CA ALA A 440 34.95 14.35 -48.73
C ALA A 440 35.96 13.56 -47.89
N SER A 441 35.71 12.27 -47.65
CA SER A 441 36.53 11.38 -46.84
C SER A 441 36.54 9.97 -47.42
N ASN A 442 37.68 9.30 -47.29
CA ASN A 442 37.88 7.91 -47.69
C ASN A 442 37.60 6.91 -46.54
N GLY A 443 36.97 7.35 -45.45
CA GLY A 443 36.65 6.57 -44.25
C GLY A 443 37.74 6.64 -43.16
N PRO A 444 37.48 6.12 -41.94
CA PRO A 444 36.23 5.46 -41.51
C PRO A 444 35.19 6.40 -40.86
N ASP A 445 35.47 7.70 -40.69
CA ASP A 445 34.51 8.74 -40.23
C ASP A 445 33.70 8.44 -38.95
N ASN A 446 34.18 7.55 -38.08
CA ASN A 446 33.47 7.16 -36.86
C ASN A 446 33.10 8.36 -35.98
N ASP A 447 34.04 9.27 -35.74
CA ASP A 447 33.82 10.45 -34.89
C ASP A 447 32.79 11.40 -35.49
N TYR A 448 32.75 11.52 -36.83
CA TYR A 448 31.72 12.31 -37.49
C TYR A 448 30.33 11.72 -37.25
N TRP A 449 30.15 10.42 -37.49
CA TRP A 449 28.85 9.77 -37.30
C TRP A 449 28.45 9.74 -35.81
N ASP A 450 29.40 9.60 -34.90
CA ASP A 450 29.12 9.67 -33.47
C ASP A 450 28.69 11.08 -33.02
N ALA A 451 29.32 12.14 -33.55
CA ALA A 451 29.01 13.53 -33.24
C ALA A 451 27.75 14.07 -33.94
N LEU A 452 27.36 13.50 -35.10
CA LEU A 452 26.21 13.94 -35.87
C LEU A 452 24.92 13.88 -35.04
N GLU A 453 24.18 14.99 -34.99
CA GLU A 453 22.87 15.10 -34.36
C GLU A 453 21.77 15.09 -35.44
N LEU A 454 20.78 14.21 -35.26
CA LEU A 454 19.64 14.05 -36.16
C LEU A 454 18.35 14.39 -35.42
N GLU A 455 17.37 14.88 -36.19
CA GLU A 455 16.02 15.14 -35.67
C GLU A 455 15.40 13.89 -35.01
N PRO A 456 14.57 14.04 -33.98
CA PRO A 456 13.84 12.95 -33.34
C PRO A 456 13.08 12.05 -34.33
N ILE A 457 13.02 10.74 -34.07
CA ILE A 457 12.25 9.78 -34.89
C ILE A 457 10.73 9.92 -34.72
N ALA A 458 10.30 10.65 -33.69
CA ALA A 458 8.91 10.98 -33.41
C ALA A 458 8.82 12.32 -32.69
N VAL A 459 7.65 12.96 -32.78
CA VAL A 459 7.34 14.16 -32.03
C VAL A 459 6.54 13.76 -30.78
N HIS A 460 7.03 14.16 -29.61
CA HIS A 460 6.37 13.89 -28.34
C HIS A 460 5.96 15.20 -27.67
N GLN A 461 4.89 15.14 -26.89
CA GLN A 461 4.44 16.23 -26.04
C GLN A 461 4.22 15.67 -24.64
N GLY A 462 4.61 16.43 -23.63
CA GLY A 462 4.27 16.10 -22.27
C GLY A 462 4.50 17.27 -21.34
N ASN A 463 3.93 17.17 -20.14
CA ASN A 463 4.16 18.13 -19.09
C ASN A 463 4.05 17.44 -17.73
N VAL A 464 4.86 17.91 -16.79
CA VAL A 464 4.73 17.61 -15.37
C VAL A 464 4.30 18.90 -14.69
N ALA A 465 3.17 18.86 -13.99
CA ALA A 465 2.62 20.01 -13.29
C ALA A 465 2.33 19.67 -11.84
N ARG A 466 2.62 20.61 -10.94
CA ARG A 466 2.18 20.55 -9.56
C ARG A 466 0.68 20.83 -9.51
N VAL A 467 -0.09 19.87 -9.02
CA VAL A 467 -1.57 19.91 -8.97
C VAL A 467 -2.11 20.10 -7.56
N GLY A 468 -1.29 19.92 -6.54
CA GLY A 468 -1.66 20.14 -5.15
C GLY A 468 -0.45 20.55 -4.32
N THR A 469 -0.66 21.39 -3.32
CA THR A 469 0.34 21.74 -2.32
C THR A 469 -0.39 22.08 -1.03
N GLY A 470 0.12 21.61 0.10
CA GLY A 470 -0.45 21.94 1.40
C GLY A 470 0.50 21.64 2.54
N PRO A 471 0.26 22.26 3.71
CA PRO A 471 1.06 22.03 4.90
C PRO A 471 0.80 20.64 5.47
N MET A 472 1.79 20.11 6.19
CA MET A 472 1.70 18.91 7.02
C MET A 472 2.18 19.25 8.43
N TYR A 473 1.21 19.46 9.31
CA TYR A 473 1.46 19.74 10.73
C TYR A 473 0.98 18.56 11.56
N TRP A 474 1.90 17.97 12.33
CA TRP A 474 1.56 16.97 13.34
C TRP A 474 1.73 17.55 14.74
N PRO A 475 0.75 17.43 15.65
CA PRO A 475 0.78 18.08 16.95
C PRO A 475 1.85 17.52 17.92
N GLY A 476 2.21 16.24 17.77
CA GLY A 476 3.23 15.60 18.60
C GLY A 476 4.66 15.86 18.12
N LYS A 477 5.60 16.04 19.04
CA LYS A 477 7.04 16.10 18.71
C LYS A 477 7.74 14.73 18.80
N ASN A 478 7.09 13.72 19.35
CA ASN A 478 7.62 12.35 19.42
C ASN A 478 7.40 11.61 18.08
N PRO A 479 8.44 11.18 17.36
CA PRO A 479 8.30 10.42 16.12
C PRO A 479 7.45 9.16 16.27
N LYS A 480 7.50 8.48 17.44
CA LYS A 480 6.69 7.28 17.70
C LYS A 480 5.19 7.53 17.71
N SER A 481 4.73 8.78 17.78
CA SER A 481 3.31 9.12 17.65
C SER A 481 2.81 9.08 16.19
N MET A 482 3.71 9.03 15.21
CA MET A 482 3.44 9.21 13.77
C MET A 482 3.35 7.88 13.00
N GLY A 483 2.75 6.86 13.61
CA GLY A 483 2.63 5.53 13.01
C GLY A 483 1.61 5.42 11.87
N ARG A 484 0.77 6.43 11.63
CA ARG A 484 -0.46 6.27 10.83
C ARG A 484 -0.29 6.40 9.31
N LEU A 485 0.90 6.78 8.84
CA LEU A 485 1.22 6.80 7.41
C LEU A 485 2.43 5.90 7.18
N LYS A 486 2.27 4.83 6.40
CA LYS A 486 3.34 3.85 6.15
C LYS A 486 3.56 3.59 4.67
N PHE A 487 4.83 3.42 4.31
CA PHE A 487 5.28 3.11 2.96
C PHE A 487 6.23 1.91 2.94
N PRO A 488 6.42 1.23 1.80
CA PRO A 488 7.36 0.14 1.68
C PRO A 488 8.80 0.61 1.89
N GLU A 489 9.53 -0.10 2.73
CA GLU A 489 10.97 0.08 2.86
C GLU A 489 11.71 -0.52 1.64
N LEU A 490 12.79 0.14 1.20
CA LEU A 490 13.47 -0.15 -0.07
C LEU A 490 13.96 -1.60 -0.22
N ARG A 491 14.44 -2.21 0.87
CA ARG A 491 14.94 -3.59 0.90
C ARG A 491 13.80 -4.61 1.04
N GLY A 492 12.54 -4.17 1.05
CA GLY A 492 11.37 -5.03 1.12
C GLY A 492 11.27 -5.81 2.45
N LEU A 493 11.67 -5.19 3.57
CA LEU A 493 11.58 -5.81 4.90
C LEU A 493 10.21 -5.63 5.56
N GLY A 494 9.44 -4.63 5.13
CA GLY A 494 8.11 -4.31 5.63
C GLY A 494 7.78 -2.85 5.33
N CYS A 495 6.77 -2.32 6.00
CA CYS A 495 6.31 -0.94 5.84
C CYS A 495 6.89 -0.06 6.95
N GLU A 496 7.51 1.04 6.58
CA GLU A 496 8.09 2.05 7.47
C GLU A 496 7.15 3.26 7.60
N SER A 497 7.10 3.85 8.79
CA SER A 497 6.27 5.01 9.08
C SER A 497 6.94 6.28 8.58
N PHE A 498 6.18 7.11 7.89
CA PHE A 498 6.65 8.42 7.50
C PHE A 498 6.65 9.37 8.70
N VAL A 499 7.83 9.90 9.03
CA VAL A 499 8.00 10.82 10.14
C VAL A 499 7.53 12.22 9.74
N MET A 500 6.37 12.62 10.25
CA MET A 500 5.74 13.94 10.03
C MET A 500 6.24 15.01 11.03
N VAL A 501 7.33 14.75 11.77
CA VAL A 501 7.91 15.69 12.72
C VAL A 501 8.50 16.87 11.94
N SER A 502 8.09 18.07 12.33
CA SER A 502 8.77 19.33 12.02
C SER A 502 9.46 19.83 13.30
N GLU A 503 10.66 19.32 13.63
CA GLU A 503 11.37 19.67 14.89
C GLU A 503 11.56 21.18 14.98
N ASP A 504 12.02 21.77 13.88
CA ASP A 504 12.37 23.19 13.74
C ASP A 504 11.14 24.12 13.69
N TYR A 505 9.94 23.57 13.48
CA TYR A 505 8.71 24.36 13.42
C TYR A 505 8.22 24.76 14.82
N ALA A 506 8.27 26.06 15.09
CA ALA A 506 7.79 26.69 16.32
C ALA A 506 6.52 27.55 16.12
N GLY A 507 5.93 27.53 14.91
CA GLY A 507 4.69 28.25 14.62
C GLY A 507 3.45 27.63 15.25
N PRO A 508 2.28 28.30 15.17
CA PRO A 508 1.02 27.78 15.69
C PRO A 508 0.56 26.52 14.91
N ALA A 509 -0.41 25.80 15.45
CA ALA A 509 -1.02 24.68 14.74
C ALA A 509 -1.60 25.13 13.39
N VAL A 510 -1.36 24.32 12.34
CA VAL A 510 -1.77 24.64 10.96
C VAL A 510 -2.81 23.63 10.50
N ARG A 511 -3.94 24.13 9.99
CA ARG A 511 -4.94 23.27 9.37
C ARG A 511 -4.36 22.58 8.13
N CYS A 512 -4.53 21.26 8.05
CA CYS A 512 -4.03 20.45 6.95
C CYS A 512 -5.20 19.79 6.20
N ASP A 513 -5.12 19.82 4.88
CA ASP A 513 -5.95 19.01 3.97
C ASP A 513 -5.13 18.75 2.71
N THR A 514 -4.18 17.83 2.83
CA THR A 514 -3.01 17.77 1.96
C THR A 514 -2.83 16.37 1.39
N ILE A 515 -2.60 16.26 0.07
CA ILE A 515 -2.35 14.97 -0.58
C ILE A 515 -0.95 14.48 -0.23
N VAL A 516 -0.85 13.28 0.34
CA VAL A 516 0.43 12.67 0.77
C VAL A 516 0.83 11.47 -0.10
N PHE A 517 -0.13 10.83 -0.75
CA PHE A 517 0.12 9.71 -1.66
C PHE A 517 -0.96 9.63 -2.73
N GLY A 518 -0.65 9.03 -3.87
CA GLY A 518 -1.65 8.63 -4.84
C GLY A 518 -1.12 7.65 -5.87
N CYS A 519 -2.01 6.81 -6.37
CA CYS A 519 -1.73 5.80 -7.39
C CYS A 519 -2.94 5.62 -8.32
N TYR A 520 -2.71 5.03 -9.48
CA TYR A 520 -3.80 4.59 -10.36
C TYR A 520 -4.25 3.18 -9.98
N VAL A 521 -5.54 3.02 -9.74
CA VAL A 521 -6.21 1.74 -9.53
C VAL A 521 -7.28 1.62 -10.62
N ASP A 522 -7.14 0.63 -11.50
CA ASP A 522 -8.05 0.41 -12.63
C ASP A 522 -8.29 1.67 -13.49
N ASP A 523 -7.21 2.40 -13.78
CA ASP A 523 -7.18 3.68 -14.50
C ASP A 523 -7.82 4.88 -13.78
N GLU A 524 -8.29 4.70 -12.56
CA GLU A 524 -8.78 5.78 -11.70
C GLU A 524 -7.71 6.25 -10.70
N LEU A 525 -7.53 7.56 -10.60
CA LEU A 525 -6.58 8.14 -9.64
C LEU A 525 -7.16 8.09 -8.22
N GLN A 526 -6.54 7.27 -7.37
CA GLN A 526 -6.82 7.17 -5.95
C GLN A 526 -5.77 7.98 -5.19
N VAL A 527 -6.20 8.89 -4.30
CA VAL A 527 -5.28 9.68 -3.46
C VAL A 527 -5.54 9.44 -1.98
N VAL A 528 -4.50 9.56 -1.17
CA VAL A 528 -4.56 9.62 0.29
C VAL A 528 -4.28 11.05 0.71
N LYS A 529 -5.14 11.60 1.56
CA LYS A 529 -5.01 12.94 2.10
C LYS A 529 -4.83 12.91 3.61
N TYR A 530 -3.89 13.72 4.08
CA TYR A 530 -3.69 14.04 5.48
C TYR A 530 -4.59 15.21 5.87
N PHE A 531 -5.36 15.02 6.95
CA PHE A 531 -6.29 16.00 7.49
C PHE A 531 -5.98 16.30 8.95
N TYR A 532 -5.96 17.59 9.29
CA TYR A 532 -5.84 18.06 10.66
C TYR A 532 -6.57 19.39 10.84
N ASP A 533 -7.39 19.50 11.87
CA ASP A 533 -8.11 20.72 12.24
C ASP A 533 -8.17 20.83 13.77
N GLU A 534 -7.63 21.92 14.32
CA GLU A 534 -7.59 22.14 15.77
C GLU A 534 -8.85 22.82 16.30
N ARG A 535 -9.83 23.20 15.46
CA ARG A 535 -11.01 23.94 15.94
C ARG A 535 -11.82 23.13 16.96
N LYS A 536 -12.02 23.73 18.13
CA LYS A 536 -12.75 23.18 19.27
C LYS A 536 -14.04 23.96 19.46
N LEU A 537 -15.18 23.30 19.59
CA LEU A 537 -16.43 23.96 19.99
C LEU A 537 -16.48 24.07 21.51
N GLN A 538 -16.96 25.20 22.01
CA GLN A 538 -16.92 25.53 23.44
C GLN A 538 -18.03 24.86 24.24
N GLU A 539 -17.75 24.68 25.53
CA GLU A 539 -18.64 24.21 26.58
C GLU A 539 -19.99 24.94 26.55
N LYS A 540 -21.07 24.17 26.57
CA LYS A 540 -22.43 24.69 26.70
C LYS A 540 -23.04 24.12 27.96
N GLU A 541 -23.16 24.96 28.99
CA GLU A 541 -23.91 24.64 30.19
C GLU A 541 -25.38 25.06 30.00
N GLN A 542 -26.28 24.11 30.20
CA GLN A 542 -27.72 24.38 30.35
C GLN A 542 -28.13 23.86 31.72
N SER A 543 -28.55 24.76 32.61
CA SER A 543 -28.89 24.40 33.98
C SER A 543 -30.14 25.12 34.45
N THR A 544 -31.01 24.38 35.12
CA THR A 544 -32.11 24.93 35.90
C THR A 544 -31.77 24.98 37.39
N PHE A 545 -30.50 24.77 37.77
CA PHE A 545 -30.11 24.74 39.18
C PHE A 545 -30.27 26.12 39.81
N GLU A 546 -30.71 26.14 41.06
CA GLU A 546 -30.97 27.34 41.85
C GLU A 546 -30.07 27.35 43.08
N LYS A 547 -29.90 28.52 43.72
CA LYS A 547 -29.07 28.67 44.94
C LYS A 547 -29.48 27.70 46.05
N TYR A 548 -30.77 27.42 46.17
CA TYR A 548 -31.34 26.52 47.18
C TYR A 548 -32.25 25.49 46.52
N MET A 549 -31.79 24.23 46.45
CA MET A 549 -32.54 23.13 45.88
C MET A 549 -33.10 22.27 47.00
N ILE A 550 -34.31 22.57 47.50
CA ILE A 550 -34.90 21.87 48.67
C ILE A 550 -35.92 20.82 48.21
N VAL A 551 -37.07 21.25 47.70
CA VAL A 551 -38.12 20.40 47.09
C VAL A 551 -38.42 20.89 45.68
N GLY A 552 -38.43 19.99 44.71
CA GLY A 552 -38.54 20.36 43.30
C GLY A 552 -37.81 19.38 42.37
N GLN A 553 -37.71 19.77 41.11
CA GLN A 553 -36.97 19.02 40.08
C GLN A 553 -36.02 19.97 39.38
N TRP A 554 -34.74 19.61 39.34
CA TRP A 554 -33.71 20.40 38.66
C TRP A 554 -32.88 19.52 37.75
N GLU A 555 -32.46 20.10 36.63
CA GLU A 555 -31.64 19.43 35.65
C GLU A 555 -30.46 20.32 35.27
N LYS A 556 -29.28 19.72 35.21
CA LYS A 556 -28.06 20.34 34.70
C LYS A 556 -27.46 19.42 33.65
N THR A 557 -27.35 19.92 32.43
CA THR A 557 -26.62 19.25 31.35
C THR A 557 -25.35 20.04 31.08
N VAL A 558 -24.22 19.43 31.38
CA VAL A 558 -22.90 19.93 31.01
C VAL A 558 -22.45 19.19 29.77
N THR A 559 -22.31 19.91 28.66
CA THR A 559 -21.75 19.37 27.43
C THR A 559 -20.30 19.82 27.32
N THR A 560 -19.37 18.89 27.52
CA THR A 560 -17.92 19.13 27.46
C THR A 560 -17.37 18.32 26.28
N GLY A 561 -16.72 18.94 25.30
CA GLY A 561 -16.15 18.13 24.23
C GLY A 561 -15.69 18.94 23.04
N LEU A 562 -14.58 18.47 22.46
CA LEU A 562 -14.02 19.03 21.23
C LEU A 562 -14.85 18.53 20.06
N SER A 563 -15.88 19.26 19.60
CA SER A 563 -16.60 18.87 18.37
C SER A 563 -15.80 19.20 17.09
N GLY A 564 -14.52 18.82 17.07
CA GLY A 564 -13.68 18.86 15.87
C GLY A 564 -13.95 17.63 15.00
N LEU A 565 -13.62 17.73 13.71
CA LEU A 565 -13.66 16.59 12.79
C LEU A 565 -12.48 15.67 13.11
N MET A 566 -12.75 14.42 13.49
CA MET A 566 -11.74 13.40 13.81
C MET A 566 -11.36 12.58 12.58
N GLY A 567 -10.17 11.96 12.61
CA GLY A 567 -9.63 11.13 11.52
C GLY A 567 -8.53 11.86 10.74
N TYR A 568 -7.30 11.37 10.88
CA TYR A 568 -6.12 12.01 10.26
C TYR A 568 -5.98 11.75 8.76
N PHE A 569 -6.62 10.70 8.23
CA PHE A 569 -6.47 10.29 6.84
C PHE A 569 -7.82 9.96 6.21
N TYR A 570 -7.93 10.25 4.93
CA TYR A 570 -9.03 9.81 4.09
C TYR A 570 -8.52 9.63 2.66
N THR A 571 -9.27 8.90 1.84
CA THR A 571 -8.93 8.64 0.44
C THR A 571 -10.00 9.17 -0.50
N SER A 572 -9.78 9.10 -1.81
CA SER A 572 -10.83 9.39 -2.80
C SER A 572 -12.07 8.51 -2.63
N SER A 573 -11.88 7.27 -2.15
CA SER A 573 -12.94 6.25 -2.05
C SER A 573 -13.46 6.03 -0.63
N PHE A 574 -12.70 6.40 0.41
CA PHE A 574 -13.05 6.17 1.81
C PHE A 574 -12.85 7.43 2.65
N ASP A 575 -13.91 7.92 3.27
CA ASP A 575 -13.87 9.06 4.18
C ASP A 575 -14.71 8.77 5.41
N ASP A 576 -14.04 8.33 6.49
CA ASP A 576 -14.67 8.07 7.79
C ASP A 576 -14.49 9.23 8.77
N ARG A 577 -14.12 10.42 8.28
CA ARG A 577 -14.02 11.58 9.14
C ARG A 577 -15.40 11.97 9.64
N GLN A 578 -15.53 12.16 10.94
CA GLN A 578 -16.79 12.55 11.57
C GLN A 578 -16.52 13.45 12.77
N VAL A 579 -17.52 14.24 13.11
CA VAL A 579 -17.44 15.16 14.26
C VAL A 579 -17.50 14.32 15.53
N ALA A 580 -16.57 14.56 16.46
CA ALA A 580 -16.62 13.89 17.74
C ALA A 580 -17.96 14.20 18.43
N PRO A 581 -18.78 13.19 18.81
CA PRO A 581 -19.93 13.44 19.65
C PRO A 581 -19.45 14.06 20.98
N PRO A 582 -20.13 15.09 21.48
CA PRO A 582 -19.72 15.73 22.71
C PRO A 582 -19.93 14.80 23.92
N VAL A 583 -19.04 14.88 24.92
CA VAL A 583 -19.28 14.24 26.23
C VAL A 583 -20.38 15.04 26.91
N SER A 584 -21.42 14.35 27.38
CA SER A 584 -22.54 14.99 28.06
C SER A 584 -22.72 14.34 29.43
N THR A 585 -22.74 15.19 30.46
CA THR A 585 -23.11 14.79 31.82
C THR A 585 -24.43 15.47 32.14
N THR A 586 -25.48 14.66 32.29
CA THR A 586 -26.81 15.14 32.72
C THR A 586 -27.02 14.72 34.17
N THR A 587 -27.15 15.71 35.04
CA THR A 587 -27.49 15.55 36.45
C THR A 587 -28.93 15.97 36.67
N HIS A 588 -29.77 15.03 37.08
CA HIS A 588 -31.15 15.28 37.46
C HIS A 588 -31.31 15.09 38.97
N VAL A 589 -31.77 16.13 39.66
CA VAL A 589 -32.01 16.12 41.11
C VAL A 589 -33.51 16.25 41.34
N THR A 590 -34.10 15.29 42.03
CA THR A 590 -35.47 15.40 42.55
C THR A 590 -35.43 15.56 44.06
N GLY A 591 -35.87 16.71 44.56
CA GLY A 591 -36.05 16.97 45.99
C GLY A 591 -37.45 16.60 46.44
N VAL A 592 -37.57 15.78 47.48
CA VAL A 592 -38.85 15.30 48.02
C VAL A 592 -38.92 15.62 49.51
N ASP A 593 -40.01 16.27 49.92
CA ASP A 593 -40.32 16.57 51.32
C ASP A 593 -40.58 15.28 52.11
N MET A 594 -39.96 15.14 53.28
CA MET A 594 -40.18 14.02 54.21
C MET A 594 -41.02 14.42 55.42
N GLY A 595 -41.36 15.70 55.55
CA GLY A 595 -42.06 16.25 56.69
C GLY A 595 -41.14 16.53 57.88
N TYR A 596 -41.76 16.82 59.02
CA TYR A 596 -41.05 17.08 60.27
C TYR A 596 -40.61 15.78 60.94
N GLY A 597 -39.39 15.78 61.48
CA GLY A 597 -38.96 14.75 62.42
C GLY A 597 -39.69 14.90 63.77
N GLN A 598 -39.44 13.95 64.67
CA GLN A 598 -39.98 14.06 66.03
C GLN A 598 -39.39 15.30 66.73
N PRO A 599 -40.17 16.05 67.52
CA PRO A 599 -39.64 17.16 68.30
C PRO A 599 -38.50 16.72 69.22
N ALA A 600 -37.42 17.49 69.24
CA ALA A 600 -36.25 17.27 70.06
C ALA A 600 -36.35 18.11 71.34
N PHE A 601 -36.59 17.45 72.46
CA PHE A 601 -36.59 18.06 73.78
C PHE A 601 -35.20 17.93 74.40
N ALA A 602 -34.42 19.01 74.34
CA ALA A 602 -33.16 19.12 75.05
C ALA A 602 -33.44 19.61 76.48
N THR A 603 -33.35 18.71 77.45
CA THR A 603 -33.50 19.07 78.87
C THR A 603 -32.35 19.96 79.33
N PRO A 604 -32.54 20.75 80.40
CA PRO A 604 -31.50 21.66 80.87
C PRO A 604 -30.22 20.90 81.29
N PRO A 605 -29.03 21.40 80.92
CA PRO A 605 -27.76 20.85 81.40
C PRO A 605 -27.56 21.11 82.90
N ILE A 606 -26.64 20.39 83.54
CA ILE A 606 -26.32 20.57 84.98
C ILE A 606 -26.09 22.05 85.33
N LEU A 607 -26.65 22.45 86.46
CA LEU A 607 -26.75 23.79 87.05
C LEU A 607 -27.78 24.70 86.39
N TYR A 608 -28.13 24.53 85.11
CA TYR A 608 -29.00 25.47 84.39
C TYR A 608 -30.48 25.09 84.45
N CYS A 609 -31.37 26.07 84.53
CA CYS A 609 -32.82 25.86 84.53
C CYS A 609 -33.42 25.70 83.13
N VAL A 610 -32.68 26.10 82.08
CA VAL A 610 -33.21 26.28 80.72
C VAL A 610 -32.70 25.22 79.76
N GLY A 611 -33.62 24.61 79.04
CA GLY A 611 -33.38 23.72 77.92
C GLY A 611 -34.05 24.26 76.66
N SER A 612 -34.11 23.45 75.61
CA SER A 612 -34.74 23.84 74.36
C SER A 612 -35.64 22.75 73.78
N LEU A 613 -36.70 23.17 73.10
CA LEU A 613 -37.50 22.32 72.24
C LEU A 613 -37.33 22.84 70.81
N SER A 614 -36.86 21.97 69.93
CA SER A 614 -36.70 22.28 68.51
C SER A 614 -37.18 21.13 67.65
N ARG A 615 -37.34 21.36 66.36
CA ARG A 615 -37.56 20.30 65.37
C ARG A 615 -36.91 20.70 64.05
N ALA A 616 -36.69 19.71 63.19
CA ALA A 616 -36.23 19.93 61.84
C ALA A 616 -37.24 19.34 60.84
N ARG A 617 -37.37 19.99 59.68
CA ARG A 617 -38.06 19.44 58.52
C ARG A 617 -37.04 18.78 57.61
N TYR A 618 -37.31 17.54 57.23
CA TYR A 618 -36.40 16.73 56.43
C TYR A 618 -36.85 16.72 54.98
N TYR A 619 -35.89 16.58 54.08
CA TYR A 619 -36.11 16.29 52.67
C TYR A 619 -35.01 15.33 52.23
N TYR A 620 -35.24 14.62 51.14
CA TYR A 620 -34.17 13.88 50.49
C TYR A 620 -34.05 14.28 49.04
N HIS A 621 -32.82 14.20 48.53
CA HIS A 621 -32.54 14.32 47.11
C HIS A 621 -32.35 12.95 46.52
N ARG A 622 -33.00 12.71 45.38
CA ARG A 622 -32.69 11.62 44.48
C ARG A 622 -31.92 12.19 43.31
N THR A 623 -30.63 11.92 43.26
CA THR A 623 -29.72 12.42 42.23
C THR A 623 -29.44 11.31 41.24
N LYS A 624 -29.82 11.52 39.98
CA LYS A 624 -29.48 10.65 38.85
C LYS A 624 -28.43 11.35 37.99
N VAL A 625 -27.28 10.73 37.81
CA VAL A 625 -26.24 11.22 36.91
C VAL A 625 -26.11 10.27 35.75
N LYS A 626 -26.26 10.78 34.53
CA LYS A 626 -25.98 10.06 33.29
C LYS A 626 -24.77 10.71 32.64
N SER A 627 -23.70 9.95 32.46
CA SER A 627 -22.52 10.39 31.73
C SER A 627 -22.37 9.56 30.45
N THR A 628 -22.38 10.23 29.31
CA THR A 628 -22.02 9.64 28.00
C THR A 628 -20.58 10.02 27.69
N SER A 629 -19.69 9.03 27.63
CA SER A 629 -18.25 9.29 27.55
C SER A 629 -17.70 9.31 26.12
N GLY A 630 -16.42 9.67 26.02
CA GLY A 630 -15.71 10.06 24.80
C GLY A 630 -15.72 9.05 23.65
N PHE A 631 -15.58 9.61 22.46
CA PHE A 631 -15.49 8.88 21.20
C PHE A 631 -14.12 9.12 20.58
N GLY A 632 -13.50 8.05 20.08
CA GLY A 632 -12.21 8.09 19.42
C GLY A 632 -12.29 7.40 18.06
N ILE A 633 -11.67 8.01 17.05
CA ILE A 633 -11.43 7.37 15.76
C ILE A 633 -9.93 7.31 15.54
N ASP A 634 -9.47 6.17 15.06
CA ASP A 634 -8.14 6.01 14.51
C ASP A 634 -8.22 5.59 13.03
N VAL A 635 -7.49 6.31 12.20
CA VAL A 635 -7.39 6.06 10.76
C VAL A 635 -5.93 6.13 10.36
N ALA A 636 -5.50 5.16 9.57
CA ALA A 636 -4.16 5.14 8.98
C ALA A 636 -4.23 4.84 7.48
N ALA A 637 -3.10 5.03 6.80
CA ALA A 637 -2.89 4.64 5.42
C ALA A 637 -1.56 3.88 5.31
N CYS A 638 -1.59 2.73 4.63
CA CYS A 638 -0.42 1.88 4.44
C CYS A 638 -0.34 1.46 2.97
N VAL A 639 0.81 1.72 2.34
CA VAL A 639 1.15 1.14 1.05
C VAL A 639 1.96 -0.14 1.32
N PRO A 640 1.44 -1.33 0.96
CA PRO A 640 2.07 -2.60 1.31
C PRO A 640 3.36 -2.86 0.54
N VAL A 641 4.26 -3.67 1.11
CA VAL A 641 5.46 -4.11 0.39
C VAL A 641 5.10 -4.97 -0.82
N PHE A 642 5.95 -4.91 -1.83
CA PHE A 642 5.77 -5.61 -3.10
C PHE A 642 4.58 -5.18 -3.94
N GLU A 643 3.77 -4.20 -3.53
CA GLU A 643 2.69 -3.66 -4.35
C GLU A 643 2.58 -2.15 -4.14
N ARG A 644 3.09 -1.39 -5.11
CA ARG A 644 3.15 0.07 -4.99
C ARG A 644 1.82 0.74 -5.30
N ASP A 645 1.02 0.18 -6.20
CA ASP A 645 -0.28 0.73 -6.59
C ASP A 645 -1.39 0.13 -5.71
N CYS A 646 -1.21 0.20 -4.39
CA CYS A 646 -2.17 -0.29 -3.41
C CYS A 646 -2.26 0.65 -2.20
N ILE A 647 -3.48 0.86 -1.72
CA ILE A 647 -3.76 1.60 -0.49
C ILE A 647 -4.52 0.67 0.45
N LEU A 648 -3.94 0.40 1.61
CA LEU A 648 -4.64 -0.19 2.75
C LEU A 648 -5.10 0.93 3.68
N TYR A 649 -6.40 0.96 3.95
CA TYR A 649 -7.07 1.97 4.76
C TYR A 649 -7.71 1.31 6.00
N PRO A 650 -6.93 1.13 7.08
CA PRO A 650 -7.43 0.68 8.38
C PRO A 650 -8.21 1.80 9.09
N TYR A 651 -9.37 1.43 9.61
CA TYR A 651 -10.24 2.27 10.44
C TYR A 651 -10.55 1.53 11.74
N MET A 652 -10.54 2.25 12.85
CA MET A 652 -11.02 1.79 14.14
C MET A 652 -11.76 2.93 14.82
N ASP A 653 -12.91 2.65 15.42
CA ASP A 653 -13.54 3.55 16.38
C ASP A 653 -13.64 2.91 17.76
N SER A 654 -13.78 3.79 18.74
CA SER A 654 -13.90 3.42 20.13
C SER A 654 -14.86 4.39 20.81
N THR A 655 -15.82 3.85 21.54
CA THR A 655 -16.63 4.60 22.50
C THR A 655 -16.19 4.18 23.88
N SER A 656 -15.76 5.13 24.71
CA SER A 656 -15.61 4.83 26.12
C SER A 656 -16.99 4.58 26.74
N GLY A 657 -17.05 3.74 27.77
CA GLY A 657 -18.29 3.25 28.35
C GLY A 657 -19.24 4.34 28.88
N ARG A 658 -20.53 4.04 28.99
CA ARG A 658 -21.51 4.93 29.64
C ARG A 658 -21.57 4.63 31.14
N SER A 659 -21.82 5.64 31.98
CA SER A 659 -22.19 5.40 33.37
C SER A 659 -23.54 6.02 33.70
N GLU A 660 -24.33 5.29 34.48
CA GLU A 660 -25.52 5.79 35.15
C GLU A 660 -25.37 5.56 36.64
N SER A 661 -25.40 6.63 37.43
CA SER A 661 -25.46 6.52 38.88
C SER A 661 -26.74 7.13 39.42
N GLU A 662 -27.24 6.53 40.48
CA GLU A 662 -28.39 7.03 41.22
C GLU A 662 -28.09 6.93 42.70
N LYS A 663 -28.22 8.05 43.41
CA LYS A 663 -27.99 8.16 44.85
C LYS A 663 -29.15 8.88 45.51
N THR A 664 -29.54 8.44 46.70
CA THR A 664 -30.41 9.20 47.60
C THR A 664 -29.63 9.72 48.81
N GLU A 665 -29.85 11.00 49.16
CA GLU A 665 -29.24 11.65 50.32
C GLU A 665 -30.30 12.41 51.11
N GLN A 666 -30.33 12.22 52.42
CA GLN A 666 -31.25 12.93 53.32
C GLN A 666 -30.58 14.20 53.85
N PHE A 667 -31.35 15.27 53.87
CA PHE A 667 -30.98 16.58 54.40
C PHE A 667 -32.02 17.06 55.40
N ALA A 668 -31.64 18.00 56.26
CA ALA A 668 -32.51 18.57 57.28
C ALA A 668 -32.40 20.09 57.31
N MET A 669 -33.51 20.74 57.61
CA MET A 669 -33.62 22.18 57.81
C MET A 669 -34.20 22.42 59.20
N ALA A 670 -33.50 23.17 60.05
CA ALA A 670 -34.03 23.53 61.36
C ALA A 670 -35.26 24.45 61.19
N ASP A 671 -36.33 24.18 61.95
CA ASP A 671 -37.47 25.09 62.05
C ASP A 671 -36.99 26.39 62.72
N PRO A 672 -37.24 27.58 62.12
CA PRO A 672 -36.84 28.85 62.73
C PRO A 672 -37.56 29.13 64.05
N THR A 673 -38.69 28.46 64.30
CA THR A 673 -39.40 28.51 65.57
C THR A 673 -38.90 27.39 66.48
N SER A 674 -38.34 27.77 67.62
CA SER A 674 -37.99 26.87 68.71
C SER A 674 -38.61 27.37 70.01
N TYR A 675 -38.53 26.59 71.09
CA TYR A 675 -39.04 27.01 72.39
C TYR A 675 -37.99 26.81 73.46
N GLN A 676 -38.04 27.62 74.50
CA GLN A 676 -37.28 27.35 75.72
C GLN A 676 -38.18 26.61 76.68
N LEU A 677 -37.66 25.51 77.21
CA LEU A 677 -38.27 24.78 78.31
C LEU A 677 -37.49 25.05 79.58
N TRP A 678 -38.14 24.92 80.73
CA TRP A 678 -37.48 25.09 82.01
C TRP A 678 -38.01 24.16 83.09
N CYS A 679 -37.14 23.86 84.04
CA CYS A 679 -37.48 23.25 85.32
C CYS A 679 -36.59 23.86 86.41
N TYR A 680 -36.93 23.60 87.67
CA TYR A 680 -36.14 24.08 88.81
C TYR A 680 -35.88 23.00 89.84
N ASP A 681 -34.61 22.89 90.22
CA ASP A 681 -34.10 22.00 91.25
C ASP A 681 -32.93 22.70 91.96
N ASN A 682 -32.97 22.81 93.30
CA ASN A 682 -31.94 23.54 94.04
C ASN A 682 -30.54 22.88 94.06
N LEU A 683 -30.39 21.68 93.52
CA LEU A 683 -29.15 20.93 93.41
C LEU A 683 -28.68 20.87 91.95
N PHE A 684 -29.59 20.56 91.01
CA PHE A 684 -29.24 20.26 89.62
C PHE A 684 -29.59 21.35 88.61
N HIS A 685 -30.61 22.19 88.85
CA HIS A 685 -31.14 23.13 87.85
C HIS A 685 -31.63 24.41 88.53
N TRP A 686 -30.71 25.31 88.90
CA TRP A 686 -31.02 26.52 89.71
C TRP A 686 -30.50 27.84 89.12
N MET A 687 -29.73 27.79 88.02
CA MET A 687 -29.14 28.95 87.35
C MET A 687 -29.85 29.29 86.05
N GLY A 688 -30.11 30.57 85.82
CA GLY A 688 -30.70 31.07 84.57
C GLY A 688 -32.23 31.07 84.56
N GLN A 689 -32.79 31.73 83.55
CA GLN A 689 -34.22 31.85 83.32
C GLN A 689 -34.49 31.93 81.82
N THR A 690 -35.67 31.51 81.39
CA THR A 690 -36.19 31.74 80.04
C THR A 690 -36.50 33.21 79.82
N ASP A 691 -36.72 33.61 78.57
CA ASP A 691 -37.05 35.01 78.25
C ASP A 691 -38.44 35.43 78.79
N ASN A 692 -39.32 34.47 79.09
CA ASN A 692 -40.61 34.69 79.76
C ASN A 692 -40.56 34.46 81.29
N HIS A 693 -39.37 34.54 81.89
CA HIS A 693 -39.14 34.51 83.34
C HIS A 693 -39.61 33.23 84.05
N ASN A 694 -39.39 32.06 83.44
CA ASN A 694 -39.73 30.76 84.03
C ASN A 694 -41.19 30.67 84.50
N LYS A 695 -42.13 30.87 83.57
CA LYS A 695 -43.57 30.87 83.84
C LYS A 695 -44.13 29.43 83.85
N GLY A 696 -44.92 29.09 84.88
CA GLY A 696 -45.55 27.78 85.05
C GLY A 696 -46.32 27.67 86.38
N ASP A 697 -47.41 26.88 86.41
CA ASP A 697 -48.23 26.64 87.61
C ASP A 697 -48.67 25.17 87.69
N PRO A 698 -48.34 24.42 88.78
CA PRO A 698 -47.55 24.85 89.93
C PRO A 698 -46.05 25.11 89.60
N PRO A 699 -45.34 25.96 90.37
CA PRO A 699 -43.92 26.20 90.17
C PRO A 699 -43.10 24.91 90.22
N SER A 700 -42.14 24.76 89.31
CA SER A 700 -41.23 23.61 89.26
C SER A 700 -40.42 23.50 90.56
N LYS A 701 -40.37 22.30 91.16
CA LYS A 701 -39.58 21.99 92.35
C LYS A 701 -39.04 20.57 92.25
N ASP A 702 -37.80 20.38 92.67
CA ASP A 702 -37.10 19.08 92.60
C ASP A 702 -37.03 18.52 91.15
N GLY A 703 -37.03 19.43 90.16
CA GLY A 703 -36.90 19.14 88.73
C GLY A 703 -38.21 18.97 87.96
N VAL A 704 -39.38 19.02 88.62
CA VAL A 704 -40.71 18.87 87.98
C VAL A 704 -41.77 19.79 88.63
N PRO A 705 -42.83 20.22 87.93
CA PRO A 705 -43.11 20.04 86.50
C PRO A 705 -42.10 20.75 85.57
N VAL A 706 -42.02 20.33 84.31
CA VAL A 706 -41.20 20.97 83.27
C VAL A 706 -42.14 21.71 82.31
N TYR A 707 -41.89 23.00 82.12
CA TYR A 707 -42.75 23.86 81.29
C TYR A 707 -42.01 24.40 80.08
N ILE A 708 -42.75 24.62 79.00
CA ILE A 708 -42.36 25.52 77.92
C ILE A 708 -43.10 26.83 78.11
N ASP A 709 -42.39 27.95 78.11
CA ASP A 709 -43.00 29.26 78.34
C ASP A 709 -42.56 30.34 77.34
N THR A 710 -41.57 30.04 76.51
CA THR A 710 -40.96 31.02 75.60
C THR A 710 -40.89 30.42 74.21
N LEU A 711 -41.41 31.16 73.22
CA LEU A 711 -41.22 30.89 71.79
C LEU A 711 -40.07 31.77 71.30
N VAL A 712 -39.07 31.16 70.65
CA VAL A 712 -37.92 31.81 70.05
C VAL A 712 -38.03 31.69 68.53
N TYR A 713 -38.05 32.82 67.83
CA TYR A 713 -38.09 32.87 66.37
C TYR A 713 -36.77 33.42 65.81
N SER A 714 -36.06 32.63 65.02
CA SER A 714 -34.74 32.98 64.46
C SER A 714 -34.62 32.50 63.00
N PRO A 715 -35.24 33.22 62.04
CA PRO A 715 -35.26 32.82 60.63
C PRO A 715 -33.93 33.06 59.90
N THR A 716 -33.72 32.24 58.88
CA THR A 716 -32.65 32.35 57.87
C THR A 716 -33.26 32.51 56.47
N GLU A 717 -32.45 32.80 55.45
CA GLU A 717 -32.91 32.97 54.05
C GLU A 717 -33.67 31.76 53.46
N VAL A 718 -33.58 30.58 54.09
CA VAL A 718 -34.20 29.32 53.62
C VAL A 718 -35.20 28.72 54.62
N SER A 719 -35.49 29.46 55.69
CA SER A 719 -36.33 28.97 56.78
C SER A 719 -37.79 28.76 56.39
N ASP A 720 -38.28 29.40 55.32
CA ASP A 720 -39.66 29.26 54.80
C ASP A 720 -40.08 27.80 54.58
N TYR A 721 -39.15 26.92 54.22
CA TYR A 721 -39.44 25.50 54.04
C TYR A 721 -39.82 24.81 55.36
N ALA A 722 -39.13 25.15 56.45
CA ALA A 722 -39.30 24.54 57.75
C ALA A 722 -40.15 25.37 58.71
N ASP A 723 -40.57 26.58 58.35
CA ASP A 723 -41.40 27.45 59.19
C ASP A 723 -42.86 26.99 59.20
N SER A 724 -43.41 26.71 60.38
CA SER A 724 -44.85 26.53 60.57
C SER A 724 -45.41 27.45 61.66
N GLY A 725 -44.68 28.51 62.02
CA GLY A 725 -45.00 29.38 63.15
C GLY A 725 -45.03 28.59 64.47
N ASN A 726 -46.01 28.90 65.33
CA ASN A 726 -46.16 28.30 66.67
C ASN A 726 -46.65 26.84 66.62
N TRP A 727 -45.78 25.95 66.14
CA TRP A 727 -46.08 24.54 65.89
C TRP A 727 -46.30 23.68 67.13
N TYR A 728 -45.86 24.13 68.31
CA TYR A 728 -46.13 23.46 69.58
C TYR A 728 -47.34 24.06 70.31
N ASN A 729 -48.01 25.05 69.69
CA ASN A 729 -49.21 25.72 70.20
C ASN A 729 -49.05 26.39 71.58
N LEU A 730 -47.88 26.98 71.86
CA LEU A 730 -47.66 27.74 73.09
C LEU A 730 -48.61 28.96 73.14
N PRO A 731 -49.50 29.10 74.14
CA PRO A 731 -50.40 30.25 74.21
C PRO A 731 -49.59 31.55 74.34
N PRO A 732 -49.98 32.67 73.71
CA PRO A 732 -49.28 33.94 73.84
C PRO A 732 -49.15 34.37 75.31
N GLY A 733 -47.90 34.47 75.79
CA GLY A 733 -47.60 34.78 77.19
C GLY A 733 -48.03 33.70 78.20
N GLY A 734 -48.42 32.50 77.75
CA GLY A 734 -48.77 31.36 78.59
C GLY A 734 -47.61 30.37 78.78
N PHE A 735 -47.94 29.15 79.23
CA PHE A 735 -46.99 28.04 79.36
C PHE A 735 -47.67 26.71 78.98
N LEU A 736 -46.88 25.70 78.64
CA LEU A 736 -47.32 24.32 78.38
C LEU A 736 -46.56 23.35 79.27
N ASP A 737 -47.27 22.40 79.89
CA ASP A 737 -46.68 21.34 80.71
C ASP A 737 -46.20 20.17 79.83
N ILE A 738 -44.89 19.89 79.88
CA ILE A 738 -44.25 18.78 79.18
C ILE A 738 -43.59 17.77 80.14
N THR A 739 -44.00 17.78 81.41
CA THR A 739 -43.47 16.92 82.47
C THR A 739 -43.57 15.44 82.13
N ALA A 740 -44.63 15.03 81.43
CA ALA A 740 -44.79 13.64 81.00
C ALA A 740 -43.65 13.15 80.09
N ILE A 741 -42.99 14.08 79.37
CA ILE A 741 -41.91 13.77 78.42
C ILE A 741 -40.55 14.00 79.07
N CYS A 742 -40.33 15.17 79.68
CA CYS A 742 -39.02 15.59 80.21
C CYS A 742 -38.81 15.26 81.70
N GLY A 743 -39.88 15.06 82.46
CA GLY A 743 -39.86 14.81 83.89
C GLY A 743 -38.97 13.64 84.33
N PRO A 744 -38.97 12.49 83.63
CA PRO A 744 -38.05 11.38 83.94
C PRO A 744 -36.57 11.75 83.90
N TYR A 745 -36.19 12.76 83.11
CA TYR A 745 -34.81 13.18 82.86
C TYR A 745 -34.41 14.47 83.61
N THR A 746 -35.35 15.06 84.34
CA THR A 746 -35.17 16.34 85.06
C THR A 746 -35.47 16.19 86.55
N SER A 747 -36.33 15.25 86.94
CA SER A 747 -36.67 14.98 88.34
C SER A 747 -35.47 14.46 89.14
N ARG A 748 -35.25 15.05 90.32
CA ARG A 748 -34.31 14.56 91.33
C ARG A 748 -34.59 13.14 91.79
N SER A 749 -35.85 12.72 91.75
CA SER A 749 -36.30 11.42 92.24
C SER A 749 -36.20 10.31 91.18
N SER A 750 -35.72 10.62 89.98
CA SER A 750 -35.52 9.62 88.93
C SER A 750 -34.33 8.72 89.25
N GLY A 751 -34.59 7.50 89.73
CA GLY A 751 -33.55 6.55 90.13
C GLY A 751 -32.78 5.90 88.98
N THR A 752 -33.11 6.20 87.71
CA THR A 752 -32.58 5.49 86.53
C THR A 752 -32.04 6.41 85.42
N GLN A 753 -32.27 7.72 85.47
CA GLN A 753 -31.87 8.67 84.42
C GLN A 753 -31.18 9.89 85.04
N HIS A 754 -30.09 10.35 84.42
CA HIS A 754 -29.26 11.44 84.95
C HIS A 754 -29.79 12.82 84.52
N ALA A 755 -29.81 13.78 85.45
CA ALA A 755 -30.22 15.18 85.26
C ALA A 755 -29.19 16.04 84.48
N ASN A 756 -28.44 15.44 83.55
CA ASN A 756 -27.28 16.07 82.90
C ASN A 756 -27.49 16.47 81.43
N GLY A 757 -28.64 17.07 81.11
CA GLY A 757 -28.96 17.55 79.76
C GLY A 757 -28.99 16.41 78.72
N VAL A 758 -30.18 15.91 78.43
CA VAL A 758 -30.38 14.88 77.40
C VAL A 758 -31.30 15.41 76.32
N VAL A 759 -31.16 14.89 75.10
CA VAL A 759 -32.11 15.15 74.02
C VAL A 759 -33.04 13.95 73.90
N ILE A 760 -34.35 14.20 73.99
CA ILE A 760 -35.41 13.21 73.87
C ILE A 760 -36.14 13.47 72.55
N GLY A 761 -36.29 12.44 71.72
CA GLY A 761 -36.80 12.62 70.36
C GLY A 761 -35.75 13.21 69.41
N GLY A 762 -36.18 13.98 68.41
CA GLY A 762 -35.30 14.49 67.35
C GLY A 762 -34.97 13.47 66.26
N GLU A 763 -35.65 12.33 66.26
CA GLU A 763 -35.46 11.28 65.26
C GLU A 763 -35.99 11.74 63.89
N ALA A 764 -35.17 11.57 62.86
CA ALA A 764 -35.54 11.84 61.49
C ALA A 764 -36.63 10.85 61.01
N PRO A 765 -37.48 11.24 60.04
CA PRO A 765 -38.34 10.29 59.35
C PRO A 765 -37.52 9.14 58.73
N GLY A 766 -38.08 7.93 58.71
CA GLY A 766 -37.39 6.73 58.21
C GLY A 766 -36.86 6.93 56.79
N PHE A 767 -35.55 6.71 56.60
CA PHE A 767 -34.86 6.85 55.33
C PHE A 767 -33.84 5.74 55.17
N GLU A 768 -33.94 4.97 54.09
CA GLU A 768 -32.92 4.01 53.71
C GLU A 768 -32.10 4.59 52.55
N PRO A 769 -30.80 4.88 52.76
CA PRO A 769 -29.96 5.40 51.69
C PRO A 769 -29.82 4.36 50.58
N PHE A 770 -30.04 4.80 49.35
CA PHE A 770 -29.88 3.98 48.15
C PHE A 770 -28.73 4.55 47.31
N SER A 771 -27.89 3.65 46.81
CA SER A 771 -26.85 3.98 45.83
C SER A 771 -26.76 2.84 44.82
N SER A 772 -26.82 3.18 43.54
CA SER A 772 -26.57 2.23 42.46
C SER A 772 -25.72 2.87 41.37
N GLU A 773 -24.87 2.06 40.78
CA GLU A 773 -24.04 2.44 39.63
C GLU A 773 -24.14 1.34 38.58
N LYS A 774 -24.39 1.74 37.32
CA LYS A 774 -24.35 0.88 36.16
C LYS A 774 -23.28 1.38 35.21
N LEU A 775 -22.30 0.53 34.95
CA LEU A 775 -21.26 0.77 33.96
C LEU A 775 -21.59 -0.03 32.70
N PHE A 776 -21.62 0.66 31.56
CA PHE A 776 -21.68 0.03 30.26
C PHE A 776 -20.26 -0.10 29.72
N PRO A 777 -19.86 -1.26 29.16
CA PRO A 777 -18.49 -1.48 28.71
C PRO A 777 -18.12 -0.58 27.53
N ALA A 778 -16.82 -0.38 27.34
CA ALA A 778 -16.30 0.25 26.12
C ALA A 778 -16.54 -0.68 24.93
N GLU A 779 -16.95 -0.10 23.80
CA GLU A 779 -17.12 -0.80 22.53
C GLU A 779 -16.07 -0.30 21.55
N GLN A 780 -15.55 -1.24 20.75
CA GLN A 780 -14.64 -0.95 19.65
C GLN A 780 -15.15 -1.65 18.40
N SER A 781 -15.10 -0.95 17.27
CA SER A 781 -15.33 -1.53 15.97
C SER A 781 -14.21 -1.13 15.02
N GLY A 782 -14.07 -1.86 13.91
CA GLY A 782 -13.05 -1.56 12.94
C GLY A 782 -13.34 -2.15 11.57
N ARG A 783 -12.57 -1.69 10.59
CA ARG A 783 -12.55 -2.29 9.25
C ARG A 783 -11.19 -2.07 8.61
N LEU A 784 -10.85 -2.95 7.69
CA LEU A 784 -9.79 -2.68 6.72
C LEU A 784 -10.43 -2.54 5.34
N SER A 785 -10.13 -1.43 4.67
CA SER A 785 -10.48 -1.21 3.27
C SER A 785 -9.23 -1.24 2.40
N VAL A 786 -9.38 -1.59 1.13
CA VAL A 786 -8.29 -1.68 0.15
C VAL A 786 -8.66 -0.95 -1.13
N SER A 787 -7.68 -0.35 -1.79
CA SER A 787 -7.77 0.08 -3.19
C SER A 787 -6.57 -0.49 -3.94
N MET A 788 -6.82 -1.43 -4.86
CA MET A 788 -5.77 -2.13 -5.62
C MET A 788 -6.34 -2.69 -6.93
N LYS A 789 -5.50 -2.78 -7.99
CA LYS A 789 -5.87 -3.42 -9.25
C LYS A 789 -6.39 -4.85 -9.02
N GLY A 790 -7.49 -5.19 -9.68
CA GLY A 790 -8.16 -6.50 -9.55
C GLY A 790 -9.12 -6.63 -8.36
N ALA A 791 -8.98 -5.77 -7.34
CA ALA A 791 -9.95 -5.65 -6.24
C ALA A 791 -10.85 -4.41 -6.38
N GLY A 792 -10.38 -3.36 -7.04
CA GLY A 792 -10.98 -2.02 -7.00
C GLY A 792 -10.85 -1.41 -5.61
N SER A 793 -11.77 -0.49 -5.26
CA SER A 793 -11.89 0.09 -3.92
C SER A 793 -13.00 -0.60 -3.13
N VAL A 794 -12.64 -1.48 -2.18
CA VAL A 794 -13.59 -2.31 -1.42
C VAL A 794 -13.22 -2.45 0.06
N VAL A 795 -14.20 -2.80 0.91
CA VAL A 795 -13.95 -3.20 2.30
C VAL A 795 -13.46 -4.65 2.31
N ALA A 796 -12.23 -4.90 2.77
CA ALA A 796 -11.64 -6.23 2.81
C ALA A 796 -12.24 -7.10 3.94
N HIS A 797 -12.42 -6.52 5.13
CA HIS A 797 -13.13 -7.15 6.25
C HIS A 797 -13.55 -6.08 7.29
N LYS A 798 -14.42 -6.48 8.23
CA LYS A 798 -14.99 -5.63 9.30
C LYS A 798 -14.48 -5.99 10.69
N ASP A 799 -13.35 -6.67 10.76
CA ASP A 799 -12.70 -6.96 12.04
C ASP A 799 -11.78 -5.79 12.40
N ILE A 800 -11.46 -5.65 13.69
CA ILE A 800 -10.52 -4.64 14.17
C ILE A 800 -9.15 -4.87 13.50
N PRO A 801 -8.61 -3.90 12.75
CA PRO A 801 -7.29 -4.04 12.13
C PRO A 801 -6.19 -4.27 13.17
N HIS A 802 -5.13 -4.97 12.77
CA HIS A 802 -3.97 -5.17 13.62
C HIS A 802 -3.43 -3.83 14.17
N SER A 803 -3.22 -3.73 15.48
CA SER A 803 -2.88 -2.46 16.17
C SER A 803 -1.66 -1.74 15.58
N TRP A 804 -0.70 -2.49 15.04
CA TRP A 804 0.50 -1.95 14.38
C TRP A 804 0.22 -1.18 13.07
N TYR A 805 -0.99 -1.22 12.52
CA TYR A 805 -1.40 -0.25 11.50
C TYR A 805 -1.35 1.19 12.01
N PHE A 806 -1.66 1.39 13.30
CA PHE A 806 -1.69 2.71 13.95
C PHE A 806 -0.39 3.02 14.72
N GLY A 807 0.36 1.99 15.14
CA GLY A 807 1.65 2.12 15.82
C GLY A 807 2.83 2.48 14.92
N PHE A 808 3.96 2.89 15.49
CA PHE A 808 5.17 3.28 14.74
C PHE A 808 5.93 2.06 14.21
N SER A 809 6.57 2.18 13.05
CA SER A 809 7.39 1.15 12.42
C SER A 809 8.56 1.82 11.70
N PRO A 810 9.80 1.27 11.77
CA PRO A 810 10.17 0.06 12.49
C PRO A 810 10.29 0.26 14.01
N GLU A 811 10.14 -0.83 14.78
CA GLU A 811 10.51 -0.90 16.20
C GLU A 811 11.60 -1.95 16.38
N GLU A 812 12.73 -1.56 17.00
CA GLU A 812 13.86 -2.47 17.28
C GLU A 812 14.32 -3.28 16.05
N GLN A 813 14.36 -2.63 14.88
CA GLN A 813 14.68 -3.21 13.56
C GLN A 813 13.62 -4.18 12.98
N THR A 814 12.49 -4.35 13.66
CA THR A 814 11.34 -5.10 13.14
C THR A 814 10.40 -4.16 12.41
N TYR A 815 10.07 -4.50 11.18
CA TYR A 815 9.17 -3.71 10.33
C TYR A 815 7.75 -4.28 10.38
N PHE A 816 6.75 -3.39 10.28
CA PHE A 816 5.36 -3.78 10.10
C PHE A 816 5.17 -4.42 8.71
N TYR A 817 5.13 -5.76 8.67
CA TYR A 817 5.03 -6.49 7.41
C TYR A 817 3.57 -6.60 6.95
N ARG A 818 3.28 -6.04 5.78
CA ARG A 818 2.06 -6.21 5.01
C ARG A 818 2.42 -6.23 3.55
N ASP A 819 2.20 -7.35 2.89
CA ASP A 819 2.41 -7.50 1.45
C ASP A 819 1.08 -7.57 0.68
N ALA A 820 1.17 -7.29 -0.62
CA ALA A 820 0.09 -7.55 -1.56
C ALA A 820 0.68 -7.96 -2.91
N VAL A 821 -0.16 -8.58 -3.74
CA VAL A 821 0.21 -8.96 -5.10
C VAL A 821 -1.03 -9.09 -5.98
N HIS A 822 -0.86 -8.83 -7.28
CA HIS A 822 -1.85 -9.16 -8.30
C HIS A 822 -1.18 -9.74 -9.54
N VAL A 823 -1.99 -10.34 -10.41
CA VAL A 823 -1.59 -10.72 -11.78
C VAL A 823 -1.60 -9.46 -12.65
N ALA A 824 -0.44 -9.01 -13.10
CA ALA A 824 -0.30 -7.77 -13.86
C ALA A 824 -0.81 -7.93 -15.30
N ILE A 825 -0.53 -9.08 -15.94
CA ILE A 825 -0.95 -9.43 -17.31
C ILE A 825 -1.47 -10.87 -17.42
N GLY A 826 -2.58 -11.01 -18.12
CA GLY A 826 -3.27 -12.29 -18.33
C GLY A 826 -4.78 -12.10 -18.47
N ASP A 827 -5.50 -13.21 -18.64
CA ASP A 827 -6.96 -13.26 -18.59
C ASP A 827 -7.48 -13.55 -17.16
N SER A 828 -6.64 -14.15 -16.31
CA SER A 828 -6.95 -14.36 -14.90
C SER A 828 -6.89 -13.04 -14.15
N SER A 829 -8.02 -12.60 -13.60
CA SER A 829 -8.04 -11.54 -12.60
C SER A 829 -7.76 -12.16 -11.24
N TYR A 830 -6.63 -11.81 -10.62
CA TYR A 830 -6.28 -12.27 -9.28
C TYR A 830 -5.52 -11.19 -8.51
N ALA A 831 -5.93 -10.96 -7.28
CA ALA A 831 -5.37 -9.98 -6.36
C ALA A 831 -5.43 -10.55 -4.93
N SER A 832 -4.39 -10.37 -4.11
CA SER A 832 -4.41 -10.78 -2.70
C SER A 832 -3.61 -9.86 -1.80
N ILE A 833 -4.03 -9.75 -0.54
CA ILE A 833 -3.35 -8.99 0.52
C ILE A 833 -2.97 -9.91 1.68
N TYR A 834 -2.09 -9.42 2.55
CA TYR A 834 -1.59 -10.18 3.70
C TYR A 834 -2.67 -10.64 4.69
N GLU A 835 -3.76 -9.87 4.83
CA GLU A 835 -4.84 -10.22 5.75
C GLU A 835 -5.45 -11.59 5.44
N GLN A 836 -5.91 -12.28 6.47
CA GLN A 836 -6.41 -13.65 6.35
C GLN A 836 -7.94 -13.72 6.53
N ASP A 837 -8.53 -14.79 6.00
CA ASP A 837 -9.90 -15.20 6.28
C ASP A 837 -9.94 -16.20 7.46
N GLN A 838 -11.14 -16.69 7.78
CA GLN A 838 -11.35 -17.63 8.88
C GLN A 838 -10.65 -18.98 8.69
N ASN A 839 -10.25 -19.32 7.46
CA ASN A 839 -9.54 -20.56 7.13
C ASN A 839 -8.01 -20.37 7.11
N GLY A 840 -7.50 -19.20 7.51
CA GLY A 840 -6.08 -18.86 7.45
C GLY A 840 -5.55 -18.65 6.03
N LEU A 841 -6.43 -18.48 5.04
CA LEU A 841 -6.05 -18.13 3.67
C LEU A 841 -6.03 -16.61 3.51
N ARG A 842 -5.16 -16.13 2.63
CA ARG A 842 -5.08 -14.71 2.28
C ARG A 842 -6.40 -14.23 1.69
N ARG A 843 -6.82 -13.03 2.10
CA ARG A 843 -7.92 -12.28 1.47
C ARG A 843 -7.56 -12.01 0.02
N ARG A 844 -8.48 -12.36 -0.88
CA ARG A 844 -8.26 -12.32 -2.32
C ARG A 844 -9.50 -11.89 -3.09
N TRP A 845 -9.25 -11.41 -4.30
CA TRP A 845 -10.25 -11.08 -5.30
C TRP A 845 -9.88 -11.76 -6.60
N GLY A 846 -10.90 -12.24 -7.31
CA GLY A 846 -10.71 -13.05 -8.50
C GLY A 846 -10.13 -14.44 -8.22
N HIS A 847 -9.56 -15.08 -9.24
CA HIS A 847 -9.13 -16.47 -9.21
C HIS A 847 -7.98 -16.74 -10.19
N THR A 848 -7.10 -17.65 -9.80
CA THR A 848 -6.14 -18.35 -10.68
C THR A 848 -5.93 -19.76 -10.13
N ALA A 849 -5.80 -20.75 -11.01
CA ALA A 849 -5.52 -22.13 -10.65
C ALA A 849 -4.09 -22.34 -10.09
N LEU A 850 -3.21 -21.35 -10.25
CA LEU A 850 -1.80 -21.47 -9.87
C LEU A 850 -1.52 -21.13 -8.39
N ALA A 851 -2.29 -20.19 -7.81
CA ALA A 851 -2.04 -19.66 -6.48
C ALA A 851 -2.63 -20.56 -5.38
N ASP A 852 -1.84 -20.88 -4.36
CA ASP A 852 -2.29 -21.63 -3.17
C ASP A 852 -3.06 -20.75 -2.15
N ASN A 853 -3.05 -19.44 -2.34
CA ASN A 853 -3.66 -18.43 -1.46
C ASN A 853 -3.11 -18.41 -0.02
N ARG A 854 -1.93 -18.99 0.23
CA ARG A 854 -1.25 -18.99 1.53
C ARG A 854 -0.10 -18.00 1.59
N SER A 855 0.51 -17.68 0.45
CA SER A 855 1.64 -16.75 0.34
C SER A 855 1.45 -15.72 -0.78
N ALA A 856 2.24 -14.63 -0.73
CA ALA A 856 2.32 -13.66 -1.81
C ALA A 856 3.19 -14.20 -2.96
N HIS A 857 2.52 -14.81 -3.93
CA HIS A 857 3.12 -15.45 -5.10
C HIS A 857 3.84 -14.50 -6.05
N HIS A 858 4.89 -14.97 -6.75
CA HIS A 858 5.56 -14.21 -7.82
C HIS A 858 5.09 -14.75 -9.16
N PHE A 859 4.27 -13.98 -9.87
CA PHE A 859 3.80 -14.35 -11.21
C PHE A 859 4.83 -13.98 -12.27
N ILE A 860 5.06 -14.88 -13.23
CA ILE A 860 5.95 -14.69 -14.38
C ILE A 860 5.21 -15.05 -15.68
N GLY A 861 5.60 -14.45 -16.79
CA GLY A 861 4.94 -14.64 -18.08
C GLY A 861 3.51 -14.08 -18.09
N VAL A 862 2.57 -14.81 -18.69
CA VAL A 862 1.16 -14.40 -18.83
C VAL A 862 0.25 -15.45 -18.20
N ILE A 863 -0.69 -15.02 -17.35
CA ILE A 863 -1.51 -15.94 -16.55
C ILE A 863 -2.97 -15.93 -17.02
N ASN A 864 -3.40 -16.99 -17.71
CA ASN A 864 -4.76 -17.12 -18.25
C ASN A 864 -5.63 -18.15 -17.52
N GLU A 865 -5.07 -18.89 -16.56
CA GLU A 865 -5.75 -19.96 -15.82
C GLU A 865 -5.80 -19.73 -14.30
#